data_AF-A0A1L9S970-F1
#
_entry.id   AF-A0A1L9S970-F1
#
_cell.length_a   1.000
_cell.length_b   1.000
_cell.length_c   1.000
_cell.angle_alpha   90.00
_cell.angle_beta   90.00
_cell.angle_gamma   90.00
#
_symmetry.space_group_name_H-M   'P 1'
#
loop_
_entity.id
_entity.type
_entity.pdbx_description
1 polymer ?
#
loop_
_entity_poly.entity_id
_entity_poly.type
_entity_poly.pdbx_seq_one_letter_code
_entity_poly.pdbx_strand_id
1 'polypeptide(L)'
;MQFPMHTWALALANILLPISIIVFATGFFPYKPLLPGLATFPETGNINAPPPVFDKIIFMVVDALRSDFVFDHGSGFLFTQSLIQSGSALPFTAYAGSPTVTMPRLKAITTGSVPSFLDVILNIAESSSVSTLSNQDTWLAQLKARGGRLVMYGDDTWLNLFPDMFDRADGTTSFFVSDFVEVDNNVTRHIPFELSNSDWTALIMHYLGLDHIGHKAGPNSPYMKGKQNEMDSIVKQIYTAMEENEHLQSTLFVLCGDHGMNEAGNHGGSSAGETSPALVFISPRFQGRSYPKESPIEASQPFQYYRTVEQSDITPTIAGLLGLPIPLNNLGVFIPELLMMWDEDASEIEPILLHFLKSAQKTMSFTASNYNVSRLYLGIIISSTATLLSFLSTYRQFSRQNCSGAYFTFCGLIFTCMMFASSYVEEEHQFWYWALSGWTLYLHTKSNALPDYLDQLIPSIREYSFGNRTSLLLQCLTTFAGDKEAEIERICSTNHQDFVTSVNQLLRIREGTVSVTAEILDLNQSIQASTERLAEQKRALVESRSHRQNIDETFRALQDCLEVLRLANQVHDLLAKRNHYSALRALEELQNVHLKGVTQYKIAEMIQRSVPATQKAIAEAVMSDLNTWLYRIREMSQYLGEIALYHTDLRKTRHKERIEKVPFLENFRLNSAIELVSDEHEEYDLLENDELQVDFTPLLECLHIHQSLGHVDKFKAEYANTRRRQKELLIPASVTLIDEDGASLHNLLEEMAGFAIVERSTMKRIPDLRSPVDVDELWDSMCQTAVGLISKALGEVDTAESILKIKNLIALFMQTMDTWNFSVIAFDEVLLILFKKYAELLKKRFSDDFQEIVTTDDYMPMPIQTLEEYEKVLNVSWYNPTKQHEQQVFPCVLPFSQMYPLCCIDIRNFLNQFYFFANNEFSHPDVIDQTLQNALDELLSNKVCDTLVERLSSQYLGQIVQILINLEHFELACHELEHLLAAARSSNATGGPISLKATEKFRNNKKAAEKRIFEVVNSKIDDLVETAEYEWMAPVPPSEPSNYMQTLTRFLSNIMNSTLLGLPTEIKELIYFDALSHAANMILAQPLFPEVKKINPNGVAALAKDVQYLTEFVDSLGVPILRENLDELQQTVQLMQAENTDEFYDIATRNKKYGRVDALNGPILLEKITHTLQSPTKADKFSTLSSRFGKRT
;
A
#
# COMPACT_ATOMS: atom_id res chain seq x y z
N MET A 1 49.32 -38.96 -31.52
CA MET A 1 49.56 -37.78 -32.36
C MET A 1 48.26 -36.99 -32.37
N GLN A 2 48.13 -35.79 -31.81
CA GLN A 2 49.15 -34.77 -31.46
C GLN A 2 49.81 -34.20 -32.72
N PHE A 3 49.48 -32.94 -33.01
CA PHE A 3 49.54 -32.21 -34.29
C PHE A 3 49.19 -30.73 -34.06
N PRO A 4 49.74 -29.71 -34.79
CA PRO A 4 50.95 -28.99 -34.34
C PRO A 4 50.99 -27.42 -34.45
N MET A 5 51.91 -26.82 -33.68
CA MET A 5 52.58 -25.50 -33.77
C MET A 5 51.81 -24.17 -33.62
N HIS A 6 50.55 -24.10 -34.05
CA HIS A 6 50.07 -22.90 -34.76
C HIS A 6 49.36 -21.78 -33.92
N THR A 7 49.39 -21.74 -32.58
CA THR A 7 48.69 -20.68 -31.77
C THR A 7 49.55 -19.66 -31.04
N TRP A 8 50.88 -19.81 -31.03
CA TRP A 8 51.74 -19.10 -30.06
C TRP A 8 51.76 -17.57 -30.14
N ALA A 9 50.98 -16.95 -31.02
CA ALA A 9 51.17 -15.58 -31.44
C ALA A 9 49.89 -14.71 -31.59
N LEU A 10 48.64 -15.20 -31.39
CA LEU A 10 47.56 -14.26 -30.94
C LEU A 10 47.94 -13.94 -29.51
N ALA A 11 48.02 -14.96 -28.65
CA ALA A 11 48.40 -14.83 -27.25
C ALA A 11 49.58 -13.87 -27.08
N LEU A 12 50.81 -14.22 -27.49
CA LEU A 12 51.98 -13.37 -27.24
C LEU A 12 51.85 -11.90 -27.73
N ALA A 13 51.13 -11.65 -28.83
CA ALA A 13 50.91 -10.28 -29.27
C ALA A 13 49.75 -9.66 -28.47
N ASN A 14 48.57 -10.22 -28.68
CA ASN A 14 47.31 -9.94 -28.05
C ASN A 14 47.32 -10.45 -26.57
N ILE A 15 48.20 -9.82 -25.79
CA ILE A 15 48.49 -9.85 -24.34
C ILE A 15 48.93 -8.43 -23.91
N LEU A 16 49.47 -7.66 -24.86
CA LEU A 16 50.34 -6.52 -24.57
C LEU A 16 49.64 -5.12 -24.51
N LEU A 17 48.49 -4.78 -25.14
CA LEU A 17 47.80 -3.48 -24.84
C LEU A 17 47.23 -3.43 -23.41
N PRO A 18 46.40 -4.39 -22.99
CA PRO A 18 46.25 -4.80 -21.61
C PRO A 18 47.46 -4.64 -20.69
N ILE A 19 48.52 -5.45 -20.82
CA ILE A 19 49.67 -5.25 -19.92
C ILE A 19 50.23 -3.81 -20.03
N SER A 20 49.95 -3.07 -21.11
CA SER A 20 50.17 -1.63 -21.21
C SER A 20 49.29 -0.75 -20.31
N ILE A 21 47.95 -0.70 -20.44
CA ILE A 21 47.16 0.32 -19.70
C ILE A 21 47.10 0.05 -18.19
N ILE A 22 47.19 -1.20 -17.68
CA ILE A 22 47.28 -1.34 -16.21
C ILE A 22 48.66 -1.02 -15.66
N VAL A 23 49.71 -1.23 -16.44
CA VAL A 23 51.06 -0.87 -16.00
C VAL A 23 51.20 0.66 -16.08
N PHE A 24 50.39 1.34 -16.91
CA PHE A 24 50.11 2.77 -16.77
C PHE A 24 49.31 3.09 -15.48
N ALA A 25 48.11 2.52 -15.30
CA ALA A 25 47.22 2.74 -14.15
C ALA A 25 47.88 2.53 -12.78
N THR A 26 48.50 1.36 -12.56
CA THR A 26 49.19 0.99 -11.30
C THR A 26 50.50 1.75 -11.08
N GLY A 27 50.89 2.63 -12.00
CA GLY A 27 51.90 3.65 -11.77
C GLY A 27 51.34 4.93 -11.13
N PHE A 28 50.06 5.24 -11.35
CA PHE A 28 49.42 6.52 -11.01
C PHE A 28 48.43 6.44 -9.84
N PHE A 29 47.67 5.36 -9.70
CA PHE A 29 47.01 5.00 -8.43
C PHE A 29 47.90 4.03 -7.65
N PRO A 30 48.83 4.49 -6.79
CA PRO A 30 49.56 3.60 -5.91
C PRO A 30 48.63 3.07 -4.82
N TYR A 31 48.15 1.83 -5.00
CA TYR A 31 47.61 1.03 -3.90
C TYR A 31 48.61 1.08 -2.74
N LYS A 32 48.22 1.70 -1.61
CA LYS A 32 49.07 1.73 -0.40
C LYS A 32 49.37 0.28 -0.03
N PRO A 33 50.63 -0.18 -0.08
CA PRO A 33 50.94 -1.56 0.25
C PRO A 33 50.85 -1.71 1.76
N LEU A 34 49.67 -2.09 2.24
CA LEU A 34 49.46 -2.59 3.59
C LEU A 34 50.47 -3.73 3.80
N LEU A 35 51.26 -3.62 4.87
CA LEU A 35 52.25 -4.63 5.22
C LEU A 35 51.51 -5.95 5.49
N PRO A 36 51.76 -7.02 4.70
CA PRO A 36 50.96 -8.22 4.75
C PRO A 36 51.50 -9.23 5.76
N GLY A 37 50.59 -10.06 6.29
CA GLY A 37 50.88 -10.98 7.38
C GLY A 37 50.77 -10.31 8.74
N LEU A 38 50.92 -11.13 9.78
CA LEU A 38 50.85 -10.68 11.16
C LEU A 38 52.21 -10.19 11.64
N ALA A 39 52.21 -9.07 12.36
CA ALA A 39 53.36 -8.61 13.12
C ALA A 39 53.88 -9.72 14.02
N THR A 40 55.20 -9.76 14.18
CA THR A 40 55.90 -10.63 15.13
C THR A 40 56.89 -9.78 15.93
N PHE A 41 57.31 -10.28 17.09
CA PHE A 41 58.41 -9.67 17.82
C PHE A 41 59.72 -9.95 17.08
N PRO A 42 60.59 -8.94 16.86
CA PRO A 42 61.75 -9.08 15.98
C PRO A 42 62.83 -9.98 16.59
N GLU A 43 63.18 -11.07 15.90
CA GLU A 43 64.14 -12.09 16.38
C GLU A 43 65.60 -11.59 16.54
N THR A 44 65.90 -10.35 16.14
CA THR A 44 67.26 -9.78 16.17
C THR A 44 67.70 -9.32 17.57
N GLY A 45 67.85 -10.26 18.49
CA GLY A 45 68.69 -10.17 19.68
C GLY A 45 68.02 -9.60 20.95
N ASN A 46 67.77 -10.49 21.92
CA ASN A 46 67.47 -10.19 23.33
C ASN A 46 66.30 -9.22 23.61
N ILE A 47 65.29 -9.14 22.73
CA ILE A 47 64.02 -8.47 23.02
C ILE A 47 62.89 -9.50 22.93
N ASN A 48 62.40 -9.95 24.08
CA ASN A 48 61.25 -10.86 24.16
C ASN A 48 59.93 -10.08 24.04
N ALA A 49 58.83 -10.81 23.80
CA ALA A 49 57.48 -10.26 23.89
C ALA A 49 57.21 -9.71 25.32
N PRO A 50 56.47 -8.58 25.46
CA PRO A 50 55.98 -8.17 26.77
C PRO A 50 55.04 -9.23 27.34
N PRO A 51 55.11 -9.57 28.64
CA PRO A 51 54.24 -10.57 29.24
C PRO A 51 52.79 -10.07 29.23
N PRO A 52 51.79 -10.92 28.88
CA PRO A 52 50.39 -10.52 28.90
C PRO A 52 49.94 -10.17 30.32
N VAL A 53 49.20 -9.07 30.45
CA VAL A 53 48.55 -8.66 31.71
C VAL A 53 47.22 -9.39 31.88
N PHE A 54 46.53 -9.61 30.76
CA PHE A 54 45.21 -10.23 30.67
C PHE A 54 45.22 -11.37 29.65
N ASP A 55 44.48 -12.44 29.95
CA ASP A 55 44.43 -13.67 29.15
C ASP A 55 43.22 -13.72 28.20
N LYS A 56 42.23 -12.86 28.46
CA LYS A 56 40.96 -12.74 27.72
C LYS A 56 40.61 -11.27 27.52
N ILE A 57 39.84 -10.98 26.47
CA ILE A 57 39.22 -9.66 26.26
C ILE A 57 37.71 -9.77 26.00
N ILE A 58 36.95 -8.89 26.62
CA ILE A 58 35.57 -8.57 26.23
C ILE A 58 35.62 -7.18 25.60
N PHE A 59 35.04 -7.03 24.40
CA PHE A 59 35.08 -5.79 23.63
C PHE A 59 33.65 -5.40 23.24
N MET A 60 33.03 -4.53 24.04
CA MET A 60 31.68 -4.03 23.81
C MET A 60 31.77 -2.67 23.12
N VAL A 61 31.36 -2.65 21.86
CA VAL A 61 31.05 -1.41 21.16
C VAL A 61 29.56 -1.11 21.34
N VAL A 62 29.24 0.16 21.55
CA VAL A 62 27.87 0.67 21.53
C VAL A 62 27.86 1.80 20.52
N ASP A 63 27.11 1.63 19.43
CA ASP A 63 27.09 2.59 18.32
C ASP A 63 26.57 3.95 18.81
N ALA A 64 27.18 5.00 18.28
CA ALA A 64 26.99 6.41 18.65
C ALA A 64 27.05 6.76 20.16
N LEU A 65 27.76 5.96 20.99
CA LEU A 65 27.93 6.19 22.43
C LEU A 65 28.79 7.43 22.73
N ARG A 66 28.15 8.61 22.74
CA ARG A 66 28.72 9.88 23.19
C ARG A 66 29.26 9.81 24.63
N SER A 67 30.25 10.66 24.93
CA SER A 67 30.87 10.73 26.26
C SER A 67 29.94 11.24 27.37
N ASP A 68 28.99 12.14 27.07
CA ASP A 68 28.01 12.67 28.03
C ASP A 68 27.05 11.59 28.52
N PHE A 69 26.65 10.67 27.63
CA PHE A 69 25.79 9.53 27.96
C PHE A 69 26.36 8.63 29.05
N VAL A 70 27.69 8.59 29.24
CA VAL A 70 28.37 7.75 30.24
C VAL A 70 28.85 8.54 31.45
N PHE A 71 29.45 9.72 31.24
CA PHE A 71 30.25 10.39 32.28
C PHE A 71 29.55 11.55 33.01
N ASP A 72 28.46 12.07 32.46
CA ASP A 72 27.75 13.24 32.99
C ASP A 72 26.93 12.91 34.26
N HIS A 73 26.52 13.94 35.01
CA HIS A 73 25.54 13.82 36.08
C HIS A 73 24.16 13.34 35.59
N GLY A 74 23.83 13.61 34.31
CA GLY A 74 22.61 13.12 33.64
C GLY A 74 22.68 11.67 33.12
N SER A 75 23.85 11.03 33.13
CA SER A 75 24.13 9.69 32.58
C SER A 75 23.25 8.56 33.14
N GLY A 76 22.83 7.62 32.29
CA GLY A 76 22.21 6.35 32.72
C GLY A 76 23.21 5.30 33.23
N PHE A 77 24.50 5.47 32.96
CA PHE A 77 25.55 4.49 33.28
C PHE A 77 26.05 4.55 34.74
N LEU A 78 25.12 4.50 35.69
CA LEU A 78 25.39 4.70 37.12
C LEU A 78 26.28 3.61 37.73
N PHE A 79 26.18 2.36 37.28
CA PHE A 79 27.06 1.28 37.72
C PHE A 79 28.46 1.46 37.15
N THR A 80 28.59 1.80 35.86
CA THR A 80 29.89 2.08 35.22
C THR A 80 30.60 3.26 35.91
N GLN A 81 29.87 4.32 36.28
CA GLN A 81 30.40 5.42 37.11
C GLN A 81 30.88 4.92 38.48
N SER A 82 30.17 3.99 39.12
CA SER A 82 30.61 3.40 40.40
C SER A 82 31.89 2.53 40.27
N LEU A 83 32.13 1.91 39.10
CA LEU A 83 33.39 1.22 38.81
C LEU A 83 34.57 2.19 38.64
N ILE A 84 34.32 3.40 38.10
CA ILE A 84 35.33 4.46 38.05
C ILE A 84 35.64 4.95 39.48
N GLN A 85 34.60 5.16 40.31
CA GLN A 85 34.75 5.56 41.73
C GLN A 85 35.53 4.54 42.57
N SER A 86 35.32 3.23 42.37
CA SER A 86 36.12 2.18 43.04
C SER A 86 37.57 2.15 42.52
N GLY A 87 37.78 2.53 41.26
CA GLY A 87 39.00 2.30 40.49
C GLY A 87 39.09 0.90 39.88
N SER A 88 37.95 0.24 39.67
CA SER A 88 37.83 -0.95 38.79
C SER A 88 37.75 -0.58 37.30
N ALA A 89 37.63 0.72 36.98
CA ALA A 89 37.52 1.23 35.62
C ALA A 89 38.36 2.50 35.40
N LEU A 90 38.87 2.66 34.18
CA LEU A 90 39.74 3.74 33.72
C LEU A 90 39.09 4.45 32.51
N PRO A 91 38.53 5.66 32.68
CA PRO A 91 37.79 6.36 31.64
C PRO A 91 38.65 7.32 30.80
N PHE A 92 38.27 7.46 29.53
CA PHE A 92 38.86 8.33 28.52
C PHE A 92 37.76 8.90 27.61
N THR A 93 38.05 10.00 26.93
CA THR A 93 37.23 10.47 25.79
C THR A 93 37.97 10.05 24.52
N ALA A 94 37.39 9.16 23.71
CA ALA A 94 37.99 8.79 22.43
C ALA A 94 37.73 9.88 21.39
N TYR A 95 38.69 10.12 20.50
CA TYR A 95 38.51 11.00 19.33
C TYR A 95 38.31 10.17 18.06
N ALA A 96 37.16 10.38 17.43
CA ALA A 96 36.72 9.75 16.20
C ALA A 96 36.82 10.76 15.05
N GLY A 97 37.96 10.78 14.35
CA GLY A 97 38.16 11.67 13.21
C GLY A 97 37.17 11.40 12.05
N SER A 98 36.81 12.43 11.28
CA SER A 98 35.93 12.27 10.11
C SER A 98 36.55 11.34 9.05
N PRO A 99 35.79 10.46 8.37
CA PRO A 99 34.34 10.24 8.50
C PRO A 99 33.99 9.41 9.76
N THR A 100 33.01 9.89 10.52
CA THR A 100 32.44 9.23 11.72
C THR A 100 31.30 8.30 11.32
N VAL A 101 31.62 7.25 10.56
CA VAL A 101 30.68 6.22 10.08
C VAL A 101 31.19 4.85 10.49
N THR A 102 30.28 3.99 10.97
CA THR A 102 30.52 2.70 11.62
C THR A 102 31.63 1.86 10.98
N MET A 103 31.47 1.39 9.73
CA MET A 103 32.46 0.48 9.11
C MET A 103 33.90 1.09 9.06
N PRO A 104 34.12 2.34 8.58
CA PRO A 104 35.41 3.03 8.74
C PRO A 104 35.94 3.10 10.18
N ARG A 105 35.08 3.33 11.18
CA ARG A 105 35.48 3.44 12.59
C ARG A 105 35.90 2.08 13.17
N LEU A 106 35.11 1.03 12.95
CA LEU A 106 35.45 -0.34 13.37
C LEU A 106 36.77 -0.80 12.74
N LYS A 107 37.02 -0.47 11.47
CA LYS A 107 38.30 -0.68 10.78
C LYS A 107 39.46 0.07 11.46
N ALA A 108 39.27 1.32 11.87
CA ALA A 108 40.28 2.09 12.59
C ALA A 108 40.63 1.47 13.95
N ILE A 109 39.60 1.12 14.73
CA ILE A 109 39.70 0.61 16.11
C ILE A 109 40.38 -0.77 16.18
N THR A 110 40.32 -1.55 15.10
CA THR A 110 40.87 -2.93 15.00
C THR A 110 42.23 -3.04 14.32
N THR A 111 42.53 -2.15 13.34
CA THR A 111 43.82 -2.08 12.63
C THR A 111 44.80 -1.06 13.23
N GLY A 112 44.30 -0.11 14.01
CA GLY A 112 45.05 1.06 14.48
C GLY A 112 45.33 2.10 13.39
N SER A 113 44.70 1.98 12.22
CA SER A 113 44.93 2.87 11.07
C SER A 113 43.93 4.04 11.00
N VAL A 114 44.30 5.11 10.28
CA VAL A 114 43.42 6.25 10.01
C VAL A 114 42.64 5.98 8.71
N PRO A 115 41.29 5.97 8.72
CA PRO A 115 40.49 5.61 7.54
C PRO A 115 40.68 6.55 6.34
N SER A 116 40.51 5.98 5.16
CA SER A 116 40.56 6.67 3.87
C SER A 116 39.16 7.09 3.43
N PHE A 117 39.04 8.22 2.72
CA PHE A 117 37.80 8.55 2.00
C PHE A 117 37.43 7.49 0.95
N LEU A 118 38.43 6.75 0.44
CA LEU A 118 38.21 5.59 -0.42
C LEU A 118 37.47 4.45 0.30
N ASP A 119 37.62 4.29 1.62
CA ASP A 119 36.90 3.27 2.39
C ASP A 119 35.39 3.57 2.44
N VAL A 120 34.98 4.85 2.47
CA VAL A 120 33.56 5.24 2.36
C VAL A 120 33.02 5.02 0.95
N ILE A 121 33.80 5.33 -0.09
CA ILE A 121 33.41 5.04 -1.48
C ILE A 121 33.24 3.52 -1.69
N LEU A 122 34.12 2.70 -1.12
CA LEU A 122 34.02 1.24 -1.16
C LEU A 122 32.91 0.66 -0.26
N ASN A 123 32.49 1.39 0.78
CA ASN A 123 31.31 1.04 1.58
C ASN A 123 30.01 1.30 0.79
N ILE A 124 29.91 2.44 0.10
CA ILE A 124 28.79 2.78 -0.80
C ILE A 124 28.75 1.84 -2.02
N ALA A 125 29.91 1.45 -2.55
CA ALA A 125 30.05 0.54 -3.69
C ALA A 125 30.07 -0.94 -3.25
N GLU A 126 28.99 -1.39 -2.60
CA GLU A 126 28.77 -2.75 -2.05
C GLU A 126 29.49 -3.86 -2.83
N SER A 127 30.68 -4.25 -2.36
CA SER A 127 31.51 -5.30 -2.96
C SER A 127 32.26 -6.03 -1.86
N SER A 128 31.63 -7.12 -1.37
CA SER A 128 31.93 -7.86 -0.13
C SER A 128 33.23 -8.68 -0.14
N SER A 129 34.27 -8.17 -0.80
CA SER A 129 35.62 -8.74 -0.85
C SER A 129 36.71 -7.68 -0.66
N VAL A 130 36.54 -6.47 -1.23
CA VAL A 130 37.58 -5.42 -1.23
C VAL A 130 37.67 -4.67 0.10
N SER A 131 36.56 -4.54 0.82
CA SER A 131 36.49 -3.92 2.16
C SER A 131 36.92 -4.85 3.30
N THR A 132 37.04 -6.16 3.04
CA THR A 132 37.32 -7.18 4.08
C THR A 132 38.73 -7.03 4.70
N LEU A 133 38.82 -7.33 6.00
CA LEU A 133 40.02 -7.24 6.83
C LEU A 133 40.63 -8.60 7.16
N SER A 134 40.09 -9.70 6.64
CA SER A 134 40.51 -11.08 6.92
C SER A 134 42.00 -11.37 6.68
N ASN A 135 42.64 -10.62 5.77
CA ASN A 135 44.07 -10.72 5.46
C ASN A 135 44.90 -9.52 5.97
N GLN A 136 44.29 -8.62 6.75
CA GLN A 136 44.96 -7.46 7.34
C GLN A 136 45.31 -7.73 8.80
N ASP A 137 46.46 -7.23 9.23
CA ASP A 137 46.89 -7.35 10.61
C ASP A 137 45.97 -6.52 11.52
N THR A 138 45.41 -7.19 12.52
CA THR A 138 44.49 -6.65 13.54
C THR A 138 44.71 -7.39 14.83
N TRP A 139 44.37 -6.78 15.97
CA TRP A 139 44.51 -7.45 17.27
C TRP A 139 43.64 -8.72 17.38
N LEU A 140 42.53 -8.80 16.63
CA LEU A 140 41.73 -10.02 16.47
C LEU A 140 42.49 -11.12 15.70
N ALA A 141 43.07 -10.80 14.55
CA ALA A 141 43.83 -11.78 13.76
C ALA A 141 45.07 -12.28 14.53
N GLN A 142 45.72 -11.42 15.32
CA GLN A 142 46.79 -11.79 16.25
C GLN A 142 46.33 -12.79 17.32
N LEU A 143 45.14 -12.60 17.91
CA LEU A 143 44.57 -13.57 18.86
C LEU A 143 44.23 -14.90 18.19
N LYS A 144 43.59 -14.89 17.01
CA LYS A 144 43.25 -16.10 16.26
C LYS A 144 44.51 -16.92 15.93
N ALA A 145 45.59 -16.26 15.52
CA ALA A 145 46.86 -16.91 15.18
C ALA A 145 47.59 -17.52 16.39
N ARG A 146 47.29 -17.06 17.62
CA ARG A 146 47.72 -17.74 18.86
C ARG A 146 46.89 -18.96 19.23
N GLY A 147 45.92 -19.34 18.40
CA GLY A 147 44.94 -20.39 18.70
C GLY A 147 43.79 -19.91 19.59
N GLY A 148 43.66 -18.61 19.82
CA GLY A 148 42.56 -18.02 20.56
C GLY A 148 41.24 -18.12 19.80
N ARG A 149 40.17 -18.50 20.50
CA ARG A 149 38.81 -18.51 19.94
C ARG A 149 38.16 -17.13 20.05
N LEU A 150 37.47 -16.71 19.00
CA LEU A 150 36.84 -15.40 18.92
C LEU A 150 35.33 -15.58 18.77
N VAL A 151 34.54 -14.81 19.52
CA VAL A 151 33.07 -14.83 19.49
C VAL A 151 32.57 -13.42 19.19
N MET A 152 31.58 -13.24 18.33
CA MET A 152 31.04 -11.92 17.98
C MET A 152 29.52 -11.90 17.85
N TYR A 153 28.85 -10.96 18.51
CA TYR A 153 27.39 -10.81 18.49
C TYR A 153 26.95 -9.37 18.29
N GLY A 154 25.99 -9.14 17.39
CA GLY A 154 25.44 -7.81 17.06
C GLY A 154 25.64 -7.41 15.61
N ASP A 155 25.83 -6.11 15.35
CA ASP A 155 25.97 -5.53 14.00
C ASP A 155 26.82 -6.36 13.02
N ASP A 156 26.19 -6.80 11.93
CA ASP A 156 26.79 -7.72 10.95
C ASP A 156 27.92 -7.09 10.12
N THR A 157 28.12 -5.77 10.20
CA THR A 157 29.33 -5.08 9.69
C THR A 157 30.61 -5.77 10.17
N TRP A 158 30.64 -6.31 11.40
CA TRP A 158 31.79 -7.09 11.89
C TRP A 158 32.00 -8.41 11.13
N LEU A 159 30.93 -9.10 10.72
CA LEU A 159 31.03 -10.33 9.93
C LEU A 159 31.42 -10.04 8.48
N ASN A 160 30.91 -8.91 7.94
CA ASN A 160 31.27 -8.39 6.63
C ASN A 160 32.73 -7.89 6.58
N LEU A 161 33.27 -7.33 7.68
CA LEU A 161 34.68 -6.95 7.81
C LEU A 161 35.58 -8.17 8.09
N PHE A 162 35.16 -9.12 8.91
CA PHE A 162 35.96 -10.24 9.40
C PHE A 162 35.32 -11.61 9.10
N PRO A 163 35.10 -11.96 7.81
CA PRO A 163 34.50 -13.24 7.44
C PRO A 163 35.33 -14.43 7.94
N ASP A 164 34.64 -15.46 8.43
CA ASP A 164 35.18 -16.70 9.03
C ASP A 164 36.17 -16.50 10.21
N MET A 165 36.31 -15.28 10.75
CA MET A 165 37.24 -15.01 11.85
C MET A 165 36.70 -15.51 13.21
N PHE A 166 35.38 -15.48 13.41
CA PHE A 166 34.73 -15.86 14.67
C PHE A 166 34.30 -17.33 14.68
N ASP A 167 34.56 -18.04 15.78
CA ASP A 167 34.20 -19.44 15.99
C ASP A 167 32.73 -19.62 16.37
N ARG A 168 32.11 -18.57 16.92
CA ARG A 168 30.67 -18.43 17.14
C ARG A 168 30.26 -17.00 16.82
N ALA A 169 29.19 -16.83 16.05
CA ALA A 169 28.63 -15.51 15.78
C ALA A 169 27.13 -15.53 15.46
N ASP A 170 26.49 -14.39 15.65
CA ASP A 170 25.06 -14.11 15.37
C ASP A 170 24.96 -12.61 15.03
N GLY A 171 24.64 -12.30 13.77
CA GLY A 171 24.75 -10.97 13.18
C GLY A 171 23.40 -10.31 12.96
N THR A 172 23.28 -9.01 13.28
CA THR A 172 22.09 -8.18 13.05
C THR A 172 22.36 -7.08 12.02
N THR A 173 21.49 -6.93 11.04
CA THR A 173 21.64 -5.92 9.98
C THR A 173 21.30 -4.51 10.46
N SER A 174 22.24 -3.58 10.32
CA SER A 174 22.16 -2.20 10.84
C SER A 174 21.28 -1.24 10.03
N PHE A 175 20.62 -1.69 8.95
CA PHE A 175 19.77 -0.84 8.11
C PHE A 175 18.37 -0.51 8.69
N PHE A 176 17.89 -1.24 9.71
CA PHE A 176 16.53 -1.10 10.24
C PHE A 176 16.44 -0.23 11.51
N VAL A 177 16.73 1.06 11.32
CA VAL A 177 16.74 2.15 12.34
C VAL A 177 15.42 2.28 13.15
N SER A 178 14.33 1.65 12.70
CA SER A 178 13.03 1.66 13.37
C SER A 178 12.98 0.79 14.62
N ASP A 179 13.73 -0.32 14.69
CA ASP A 179 13.87 -1.14 15.90
C ASP A 179 15.12 -0.74 16.69
N PHE A 180 15.02 -0.71 18.01
CA PHE A 180 16.12 -0.50 18.94
C PHE A 180 16.04 -1.46 20.15
N VAL A 181 15.21 -2.50 20.07
CA VAL A 181 14.94 -3.44 21.16
C VAL A 181 15.31 -4.86 20.74
N GLU A 182 14.90 -5.33 19.57
CA GLU A 182 15.18 -6.71 19.15
C GLU A 182 16.65 -6.88 18.74
N VAL A 183 17.24 -5.89 18.04
CA VAL A 183 18.68 -5.85 17.71
C VAL A 183 19.58 -6.06 18.94
N ASP A 184 19.31 -5.36 20.03
CA ASP A 184 20.12 -5.41 21.25
C ASP A 184 19.80 -6.66 22.11
N ASN A 185 18.57 -7.18 22.03
CA ASN A 185 18.23 -8.48 22.63
C ASN A 185 18.88 -9.65 21.88
N ASN A 186 19.13 -9.53 20.57
CA ASN A 186 19.85 -10.52 19.76
C ASN A 186 21.28 -10.74 20.28
N VAL A 187 21.94 -9.68 20.76
CA VAL A 187 23.24 -9.74 21.44
C VAL A 187 23.07 -10.27 22.87
N THR A 188 22.20 -9.62 23.64
CA THR A 188 22.08 -9.82 25.10
C THR A 188 21.73 -11.27 25.48
N ARG A 189 20.90 -11.95 24.68
CA ARG A 189 20.47 -13.34 24.96
C ARG A 189 21.64 -14.35 25.05
N HIS A 190 22.76 -14.08 24.39
CA HIS A 190 23.91 -14.99 24.34
C HIS A 190 24.91 -14.78 25.49
N ILE A 191 24.90 -13.59 26.11
CA ILE A 191 25.85 -13.21 27.17
C ILE A 191 25.87 -14.18 28.37
N PRO A 192 24.73 -14.62 28.94
CA PRO A 192 24.76 -15.53 30.10
C PRO A 192 25.41 -16.88 29.77
N PHE A 193 25.23 -17.36 28.54
CA PHE A 193 25.86 -18.59 28.05
C PHE A 193 27.36 -18.39 27.91
N GLU A 194 27.81 -17.34 27.21
CA GLU A 194 29.24 -17.15 26.96
C GLU A 194 30.05 -16.79 28.21
N LEU A 195 29.52 -16.00 29.15
CA LEU A 195 30.23 -15.74 30.41
C LEU A 195 30.44 -17.02 31.25
N SER A 196 29.52 -18.00 31.14
CA SER A 196 29.68 -19.30 31.78
C SER A 196 30.73 -20.20 31.10
N ASN A 197 31.04 -19.95 29.82
CA ASN A 197 32.02 -20.70 29.05
C ASN A 197 33.45 -20.15 29.25
N SER A 198 34.43 -21.05 29.30
CA SER A 198 35.85 -20.69 29.45
C SER A 198 36.66 -20.81 28.16
N ASP A 199 36.07 -21.25 27.04
CA ASP A 199 36.78 -21.67 25.82
C ASP A 199 37.17 -20.54 24.85
N TRP A 200 36.51 -19.38 24.92
CA TRP A 200 36.82 -18.21 24.09
C TRP A 200 37.93 -17.33 24.69
N THR A 201 38.64 -16.58 23.85
CA THR A 201 39.68 -15.60 24.26
C THR A 201 39.30 -14.15 23.93
N ALA A 202 38.46 -13.93 22.92
CA ALA A 202 37.80 -12.65 22.70
C ALA A 202 36.28 -12.82 22.57
N LEU A 203 35.52 -11.97 23.25
CA LEU A 203 34.06 -11.83 23.09
C LEU A 203 33.76 -10.39 22.65
N ILE A 204 33.32 -10.22 21.41
CA ILE A 204 32.99 -8.96 20.77
C ILE A 204 31.48 -8.80 20.78
N MET A 205 30.99 -7.62 21.18
CA MET A 205 29.57 -7.30 21.19
C MET A 205 29.39 -5.93 20.56
N HIS A 206 28.47 -5.78 19.60
CA HIS A 206 28.16 -4.48 18.99
C HIS A 206 26.67 -4.17 19.07
N TYR A 207 26.33 -3.20 19.92
CA TYR A 207 24.96 -2.76 20.21
C TYR A 207 24.58 -1.56 19.36
N LEU A 208 23.41 -1.61 18.71
CA LEU A 208 22.93 -0.60 17.76
C LEU A 208 21.82 0.30 18.33
N GLY A 209 21.15 -0.14 19.40
CA GLY A 209 19.93 0.50 19.89
C GLY A 209 20.08 1.95 20.39
N LEU A 210 21.29 2.44 20.70
CA LEU A 210 21.50 3.86 21.01
C LEU A 210 21.51 4.72 19.75
N ASP A 211 22.29 4.37 18.73
CA ASP A 211 22.31 5.10 17.46
C ASP A 211 20.95 5.10 16.77
N HIS A 212 20.25 3.96 16.77
CA HIS A 212 18.88 3.86 16.24
C HIS A 212 17.89 4.80 16.96
N ILE A 213 17.96 4.97 18.29
CA ILE A 213 17.17 6.00 19.02
C ILE A 213 17.65 7.40 18.65
N GLY A 214 18.95 7.58 18.44
CA GLY A 214 19.59 8.80 17.97
C GLY A 214 18.96 9.33 16.68
N HIS A 215 19.09 8.60 15.58
CA HIS A 215 18.48 8.97 14.30
C HIS A 215 16.97 9.18 14.38
N LYS A 216 16.26 8.35 15.16
CA LYS A 216 14.79 8.32 15.22
C LYS A 216 14.19 9.46 16.04
N ALA A 217 14.87 9.93 17.10
CA ALA A 217 14.29 10.85 18.08
C ALA A 217 15.29 11.84 18.74
N GLY A 218 16.57 11.80 18.35
CA GLY A 218 17.64 12.63 18.88
C GLY A 218 18.23 12.15 20.23
N PRO A 219 19.42 12.64 20.61
CA PRO A 219 20.12 12.22 21.84
C PRO A 219 19.33 12.54 23.13
N ASN A 220 18.48 13.58 23.10
CA ASN A 220 17.67 14.02 24.24
C ASN A 220 16.30 13.31 24.32
N SER A 221 16.09 12.23 23.55
CA SER A 221 14.87 11.43 23.53
C SER A 221 14.54 10.81 24.90
N PRO A 222 13.26 10.75 25.32
CA PRO A 222 12.88 10.11 26.59
C PRO A 222 13.23 8.62 26.63
N TYR A 223 13.37 7.96 25.48
CA TYR A 223 13.78 6.56 25.38
C TYR A 223 15.30 6.37 25.58
N MET A 224 16.13 7.37 25.23
CA MET A 224 17.59 7.28 25.30
C MET A 224 18.09 6.99 26.72
N LYS A 225 17.54 7.69 27.72
CA LYS A 225 17.88 7.47 29.13
C LYS A 225 17.52 6.05 29.62
N GLY A 226 16.41 5.49 29.13
CA GLY A 226 16.05 4.09 29.40
C GLY A 226 17.08 3.13 28.83
N LYS A 227 17.54 3.41 27.60
CA LYS A 227 18.50 2.58 26.87
C LYS A 227 19.92 2.63 27.44
N GLN A 228 20.35 3.77 27.95
CA GLN A 228 21.59 3.90 28.72
C GLN A 228 21.57 2.99 29.97
N ASN A 229 20.45 2.96 30.72
CA ASN A 229 20.31 2.09 31.89
C ASN A 229 20.33 0.59 31.51
N GLU A 230 19.82 0.22 30.33
CA GLU A 230 19.86 -1.14 29.79
C GLU A 230 21.31 -1.58 29.56
N MET A 231 22.08 -0.79 28.82
CA MET A 231 23.49 -1.08 28.55
C MET A 231 24.36 -1.12 29.81
N ASP A 232 24.11 -0.24 30.79
CA ASP A 232 24.78 -0.27 32.09
C ASP A 232 24.44 -1.53 32.91
N SER A 233 23.22 -2.07 32.76
CA SER A 233 22.86 -3.37 33.33
C SER A 233 23.62 -4.53 32.68
N ILE A 234 23.98 -4.43 31.40
CA ILE A 234 24.83 -5.41 30.72
C ILE A 234 26.28 -5.30 31.21
N VAL A 235 26.82 -4.08 31.30
CA VAL A 235 28.15 -3.82 31.89
C VAL A 235 28.23 -4.41 33.31
N LYS A 236 27.17 -4.23 34.11
CA LYS A 236 27.06 -4.80 35.44
C LYS A 236 27.05 -6.32 35.44
N GLN A 237 26.26 -6.95 34.57
CA GLN A 237 26.19 -8.41 34.46
C GLN A 237 27.55 -9.01 34.09
N ILE A 238 28.25 -8.40 33.13
CA ILE A 238 29.60 -8.82 32.70
C ILE A 238 30.59 -8.66 33.87
N TYR A 239 30.62 -7.50 34.53
CA TYR A 239 31.57 -7.23 35.60
C TYR A 239 31.36 -8.14 36.82
N THR A 240 30.11 -8.38 37.24
CA THR A 240 29.81 -9.33 38.33
C THR A 240 30.25 -10.75 37.94
N ALA A 241 30.02 -11.18 36.70
CA ALA A 241 30.53 -12.48 36.23
C ALA A 241 32.07 -12.55 36.18
N MET A 242 32.77 -11.44 35.95
CA MET A 242 34.23 -11.35 36.01
C MET A 242 34.79 -11.43 37.43
N GLU A 243 34.05 -11.01 38.45
CA GLU A 243 34.43 -11.20 39.86
C GLU A 243 34.10 -12.61 40.36
N GLU A 244 32.90 -13.13 40.03
CA GLU A 244 32.40 -14.43 40.51
C GLU A 244 33.07 -15.65 39.85
N ASN A 245 33.41 -15.58 38.56
CA ASN A 245 33.97 -16.73 37.82
C ASN A 245 35.50 -16.65 37.72
N GLU A 246 36.19 -17.62 38.31
CA GLU A 246 37.67 -17.71 38.34
C GLU A 246 38.31 -17.62 36.93
N HIS A 247 37.68 -18.21 35.91
CA HIS A 247 38.18 -18.16 34.52
C HIS A 247 38.03 -16.79 33.83
N LEU A 248 37.35 -15.82 34.46
CA LEU A 248 37.17 -14.45 33.94
C LEU A 248 37.93 -13.39 34.75
N GLN A 249 38.51 -13.70 35.91
CA GLN A 249 39.21 -12.73 36.77
C GLN A 249 40.46 -12.10 36.12
N SER A 250 41.02 -12.73 35.08
CA SER A 250 42.13 -12.21 34.26
C SER A 250 41.68 -11.63 32.91
N THR A 251 40.43 -11.15 32.83
CA THR A 251 39.85 -10.55 31.61
C THR A 251 39.99 -9.03 31.63
N LEU A 252 40.32 -8.46 30.47
CA LEU A 252 40.14 -7.04 30.18
C LEU A 252 38.77 -6.82 29.54
N PHE A 253 37.93 -5.95 30.12
CA PHE A 253 36.70 -5.52 29.48
C PHE A 253 36.88 -4.09 28.95
N VAL A 254 36.56 -3.86 27.68
CA VAL A 254 36.57 -2.53 27.06
C VAL A 254 35.15 -2.19 26.62
N LEU A 255 34.67 -1.03 27.07
CA LEU A 255 33.43 -0.40 26.61
C LEU A 255 33.81 0.84 25.79
N CYS A 256 33.29 0.97 24.57
CA CYS A 256 33.58 2.14 23.74
C CYS A 256 32.45 2.49 22.75
N GLY A 257 32.42 3.76 22.34
CA GLY A 257 31.73 4.19 21.11
C GLY A 257 32.70 4.26 19.93
N ASP A 258 32.22 3.90 18.76
CA ASP A 258 32.94 4.01 17.48
C ASP A 258 32.74 5.40 16.83
N HIS A 259 31.61 6.05 17.11
CA HIS A 259 31.43 7.50 17.04
C HIS A 259 30.46 7.97 18.13
N GLY A 260 30.14 9.26 18.15
CA GLY A 260 28.95 9.80 18.82
C GLY A 260 27.92 10.30 17.81
N MET A 261 27.03 11.19 18.23
CA MET A 261 26.01 11.84 17.39
C MET A 261 25.86 13.33 17.74
N ASN A 262 25.43 14.14 16.78
CA ASN A 262 25.06 15.54 17.02
C ASN A 262 23.66 15.68 17.66
N GLU A 263 23.27 16.90 18.04
CA GLU A 263 21.98 17.18 18.70
C GLU A 263 20.74 16.86 17.84
N ALA A 264 20.91 16.65 16.54
CA ALA A 264 19.86 16.16 15.64
C ALA A 264 19.91 14.64 15.43
N GLY A 265 20.71 13.90 16.22
CA GLY A 265 20.82 12.44 16.14
C GLY A 265 21.56 11.91 14.91
N ASN A 266 22.30 12.75 14.19
CA ASN A 266 23.03 12.36 12.98
C ASN A 266 24.54 12.26 13.25
N HIS A 267 25.25 11.52 12.39
CA HIS A 267 26.71 11.34 12.43
C HIS A 267 27.32 11.37 11.01
N GLY A 268 28.58 10.93 10.87
CA GLY A 268 29.35 10.95 9.61
C GLY A 268 30.19 12.22 9.37
N GLY A 269 29.89 13.31 10.07
CA GLY A 269 30.53 14.61 9.94
C GLY A 269 31.79 14.79 10.79
N SER A 270 31.83 15.89 11.55
CA SER A 270 33.00 16.32 12.35
C SER A 270 32.64 17.26 13.52
N SER A 271 31.38 17.27 13.98
CA SER A 271 31.00 18.06 15.14
C SER A 271 31.46 17.40 16.45
N ALA A 272 31.67 18.18 17.51
CA ALA A 272 32.24 17.68 18.76
C ALA A 272 31.42 16.54 19.40
N GLY A 273 30.11 16.48 19.19
CA GLY A 273 29.26 15.37 19.66
C GLY A 273 29.42 14.08 18.84
N GLU A 274 29.75 14.20 17.55
CA GLU A 274 30.01 13.07 16.65
C GLU A 274 31.43 12.51 16.83
N THR A 275 32.40 13.39 17.10
CA THR A 275 33.83 13.02 17.18
C THR A 275 34.29 12.58 18.56
N SER A 276 33.43 12.59 19.60
CA SER A 276 33.86 12.40 21.01
C SER A 276 33.14 11.26 21.75
N PRO A 277 33.21 10.00 21.28
CA PRO A 277 32.67 8.86 22.00
C PRO A 277 33.29 8.61 23.38
N ALA A 278 32.56 7.87 24.22
CA ALA A 278 33.08 7.31 25.46
C ALA A 278 34.09 6.17 25.20
N LEU A 279 35.10 6.03 26.07
CA LEU A 279 35.99 4.88 26.13
C LEU A 279 36.30 4.56 27.59
N VAL A 280 36.11 3.31 28.01
CA VAL A 280 36.37 2.85 29.38
C VAL A 280 37.03 1.47 29.35
N PHE A 281 38.17 1.34 30.01
CA PHE A 281 38.80 0.04 30.29
C PHE A 281 38.40 -0.41 31.70
N ILE A 282 37.91 -1.64 31.84
CA ILE A 282 37.29 -2.18 33.06
C ILE A 282 37.92 -3.52 33.42
N SER A 283 38.35 -3.70 34.66
CA SER A 283 38.78 -4.99 35.21
C SER A 283 38.96 -4.90 36.73
N PRO A 284 38.58 -5.93 37.52
CA PRO A 284 38.91 -6.00 38.95
C PRO A 284 40.42 -5.81 39.23
N ARG A 285 41.30 -6.19 38.29
CA ARG A 285 42.76 -6.05 38.42
C ARG A 285 43.28 -4.60 38.40
N PHE A 286 42.43 -3.60 38.11
CA PHE A 286 42.77 -2.18 38.26
C PHE A 286 42.62 -1.66 39.70
N GLN A 287 41.91 -2.39 40.57
CA GLN A 287 41.74 -1.99 41.97
C GLN A 287 43.09 -1.87 42.69
N GLY A 288 43.21 -0.85 43.55
CA GLY A 288 44.45 -0.51 44.27
C GLY A 288 45.42 0.41 43.52
N ARG A 289 45.23 0.65 42.21
CA ARG A 289 46.02 1.61 41.42
C ARG A 289 45.66 3.07 41.71
N SER A 290 46.58 3.99 41.37
CA SER A 290 46.43 5.43 41.57
C SER A 290 46.10 6.13 40.24
N TYR A 291 44.84 6.53 40.09
CA TYR A 291 44.28 7.24 38.94
C TYR A 291 43.11 8.11 39.42
N PRO A 292 42.70 9.20 38.73
CA PRO A 292 41.47 9.92 39.07
C PRO A 292 40.25 8.98 39.15
N LYS A 293 39.55 9.03 40.28
CA LYS A 293 38.33 8.26 40.58
C LYS A 293 37.09 9.15 40.70
N GLU A 294 37.18 10.38 40.22
CA GLU A 294 36.10 11.36 40.27
C GLU A 294 35.16 11.11 39.09
N SER A 295 33.93 10.67 39.40
CA SER A 295 32.85 10.42 38.44
C SER A 295 31.51 10.39 39.20
N PRO A 296 30.39 10.89 38.64
CA PRO A 296 30.28 11.76 37.47
C PRO A 296 31.05 13.07 37.63
N ILE A 297 31.37 13.72 36.51
CA ILE A 297 32.07 15.01 36.46
C ILE A 297 31.45 15.90 35.37
N GLU A 298 31.56 17.23 35.50
CA GLU A 298 31.19 18.18 34.45
C GLU A 298 32.24 18.23 33.33
N ALA A 299 31.82 18.48 32.09
CA ALA A 299 32.71 18.49 30.94
C ALA A 299 33.63 19.73 30.91
N SER A 300 34.93 19.52 30.63
CA SER A 300 35.94 20.58 30.54
C SER A 300 35.85 21.42 29.25
N GLN A 301 35.40 20.77 28.18
CA GLN A 301 34.95 21.34 26.90
C GLN A 301 33.76 20.50 26.41
N PRO A 302 32.96 20.92 25.40
CA PRO A 302 31.84 20.12 24.92
C PRO A 302 32.25 18.67 24.60
N PHE A 303 31.64 17.71 25.31
CA PHE A 303 31.92 16.27 25.21
C PHE A 303 33.35 15.82 25.62
N GLN A 304 34.15 16.69 26.25
CA GLN A 304 35.48 16.36 26.77
C GLN A 304 35.47 16.28 28.31
N TYR A 305 35.24 15.07 28.83
CA TYR A 305 35.18 14.80 30.27
C TYR A 305 36.54 14.35 30.85
N TYR A 306 37.24 13.45 30.15
CA TYR A 306 38.54 12.92 30.58
C TYR A 306 39.62 13.19 29.52
N ARG A 307 40.82 12.62 29.71
CA ARG A 307 41.90 12.70 28.72
C ARG A 307 41.40 12.21 27.35
N THR A 308 41.69 12.99 26.32
CA THR A 308 41.44 12.61 24.93
C THR A 308 42.54 11.68 24.40
N VAL A 309 42.14 10.63 23.68
CA VAL A 309 43.01 9.65 22.99
C VAL A 309 42.46 9.37 21.58
N GLU A 310 43.30 9.07 20.60
CA GLU A 310 42.81 8.75 19.24
C GLU A 310 42.24 7.33 19.21
N GLN A 311 41.21 7.05 18.40
CA GLN A 311 40.70 5.68 18.26
C GLN A 311 41.75 4.69 17.73
N SER A 312 42.73 5.16 16.96
CA SER A 312 43.88 4.35 16.54
C SER A 312 44.71 3.83 17.72
N ASP A 313 44.71 4.53 18.86
CA ASP A 313 45.51 4.20 20.05
C ASP A 313 44.95 3.00 20.82
N ILE A 314 43.70 2.61 20.55
CA ILE A 314 43.03 1.44 21.15
C ILE A 314 43.73 0.14 20.71
N THR A 315 44.00 -0.03 19.41
CA THR A 315 44.67 -1.23 18.86
C THR A 315 46.04 -1.55 19.51
N PRO A 316 47.03 -0.64 19.55
CA PRO A 316 48.34 -0.93 20.14
C PRO A 316 48.25 -1.13 21.65
N THR A 317 47.28 -0.48 22.32
CA THR A 317 47.04 -0.63 23.75
C THR A 317 46.49 -2.02 24.09
N ILE A 318 45.45 -2.48 23.39
CA ILE A 318 44.93 -3.85 23.51
C ILE A 318 46.00 -4.87 23.17
N ALA A 319 46.76 -4.65 22.08
CA ALA A 319 47.82 -5.55 21.68
C ALA A 319 48.88 -5.70 22.79
N GLY A 320 49.40 -4.60 23.34
CA GLY A 320 50.38 -4.66 24.43
C GLY A 320 49.85 -5.33 25.69
N LEU A 321 48.62 -5.02 26.13
CA LEU A 321 48.02 -5.59 27.34
C LEU A 321 47.75 -7.11 27.24
N LEU A 322 47.44 -7.60 26.04
CA LEU A 322 47.31 -9.04 25.75
C LEU A 322 48.65 -9.69 25.32
N GLY A 323 49.77 -8.98 25.46
CA GLY A 323 51.11 -9.42 25.08
C GLY A 323 51.25 -9.74 23.58
N LEU A 324 50.36 -9.25 22.73
CA LEU A 324 50.30 -9.46 21.28
C LEU A 324 51.31 -8.55 20.56
N PRO A 325 51.83 -8.95 19.40
CA PRO A 325 52.46 -8.03 18.47
C PRO A 325 51.47 -6.91 18.08
N ILE A 326 51.95 -5.66 18.08
CA ILE A 326 51.15 -4.52 17.60
C ILE A 326 51.03 -4.61 16.07
N PRO A 327 49.82 -4.51 15.49
CA PRO A 327 49.61 -4.71 14.06
C PRO A 327 50.50 -3.88 13.14
N LEU A 328 51.01 -4.48 12.06
CA LEU A 328 52.00 -3.87 11.15
C LEU A 328 51.55 -2.54 10.52
N ASN A 329 50.25 -2.33 10.36
CA ASN A 329 49.66 -1.15 9.71
C ASN A 329 49.09 -0.13 10.71
N ASN A 330 49.31 -0.33 12.01
CA ASN A 330 48.94 0.60 13.07
C ASN A 330 49.67 1.94 12.94
N LEU A 331 48.92 3.03 13.13
CA LEU A 331 49.41 4.41 13.18
C LEU A 331 49.27 5.04 14.58
N GLY A 332 48.49 4.42 15.47
CA GLY A 332 48.26 4.87 16.84
C GLY A 332 49.40 4.55 17.81
N VAL A 333 49.29 5.09 19.02
CA VAL A 333 50.27 5.01 20.10
C VAL A 333 49.67 4.26 21.30
N PHE A 334 50.49 3.54 22.08
CA PHE A 334 50.02 2.91 23.32
C PHE A 334 49.61 3.99 24.35
N ILE A 335 48.42 3.88 24.94
CA ILE A 335 47.88 4.82 25.95
C ILE A 335 48.76 4.76 27.22
N PRO A 336 49.57 5.80 27.52
CA PRO A 336 50.64 5.69 28.53
C PRO A 336 50.14 5.34 29.94
N GLU A 337 48.94 5.76 30.29
CA GLU A 337 48.31 5.51 31.58
C GLU A 337 48.15 4.02 31.89
N LEU A 338 47.97 3.16 30.87
CA LEU A 338 47.83 1.71 31.04
C LEU A 338 49.16 0.95 31.20
N LEU A 339 50.31 1.64 31.11
CA LEU A 339 51.63 1.06 31.40
C LEU A 339 51.79 0.66 32.88
N MET A 340 50.96 1.20 33.79
CA MET A 340 51.01 0.92 35.24
C MET A 340 50.68 -0.53 35.63
N MET A 341 50.37 -1.40 34.65
CA MET A 341 49.99 -2.79 34.88
C MET A 341 51.19 -3.76 34.97
N TRP A 342 52.38 -3.32 34.56
CA TRP A 342 53.64 -4.07 34.73
C TRP A 342 54.43 -3.47 35.89
N ASP A 343 54.40 -4.13 37.05
CA ASP A 343 54.59 -3.45 38.35
C ASP A 343 56.04 -3.28 38.82
N GLU A 344 56.99 -4.09 38.32
CA GLU A 344 58.41 -4.03 38.72
C GLU A 344 59.40 -3.83 37.54
N ASP A 345 59.07 -4.26 36.31
CA ASP A 345 59.98 -4.27 35.15
C ASP A 345 59.83 -3.06 34.19
N ALA A 346 59.15 -2.00 34.60
CA ALA A 346 58.81 -0.85 33.73
C ALA A 346 60.03 -0.19 33.05
N SER A 347 61.22 -0.24 33.68
CA SER A 347 62.46 0.35 33.18
C SER A 347 63.11 -0.39 32.01
N GLU A 348 62.82 -1.69 31.82
CA GLU A 348 63.25 -2.43 30.62
C GLU A 348 62.21 -2.33 29.49
N ILE A 349 60.93 -2.17 29.84
CA ILE A 349 59.80 -2.13 28.88
C ILE A 349 59.70 -0.77 28.15
N GLU A 350 59.93 0.35 28.85
CA GLU A 350 59.88 1.70 28.25
C GLU A 350 60.74 1.85 26.97
N PRO A 351 62.06 1.51 26.95
CA PRO A 351 62.87 1.66 25.74
C PRO A 351 62.45 0.73 24.60
N ILE A 352 61.81 -0.41 24.88
CA ILE A 352 61.30 -1.35 23.86
C ILE A 352 60.12 -0.72 23.12
N LEU A 353 59.11 -0.21 23.85
CA LEU A 353 57.99 0.52 23.25
C LEU A 353 58.45 1.79 22.52
N LEU A 354 59.39 2.54 23.07
CA LEU A 354 59.89 3.78 22.48
C LEU A 354 60.72 3.50 21.20
N HIS A 355 61.40 2.35 21.10
CA HIS A 355 62.03 1.88 19.86
C HIS A 355 61.00 1.44 18.82
N PHE A 356 59.94 0.72 19.23
CA PHE A 356 58.84 0.32 18.35
C PHE A 356 58.17 1.55 17.71
N LEU A 357 57.79 2.55 18.51
CA LEU A 357 57.13 3.78 18.04
C LEU A 357 57.98 4.55 17.00
N LYS A 358 59.31 4.58 17.16
CA LYS A 358 60.22 5.20 16.17
C LYS A 358 60.31 4.41 14.87
N SER A 359 60.20 3.08 14.93
CA SER A 359 60.17 2.23 13.74
C SER A 359 58.84 2.34 12.98
N ALA A 360 57.71 2.45 13.69
CA ALA A 360 56.41 2.81 13.10
C ALA A 360 56.48 4.17 12.40
N GLN A 361 56.89 5.23 13.11
CA GLN A 361 57.02 6.59 12.56
C GLN A 361 57.90 6.66 11.30
N LYS A 362 59.02 5.93 11.29
CA LYS A 362 59.91 5.83 10.12
C LYS A 362 59.20 5.17 8.92
N THR A 363 58.43 4.12 9.18
CA THR A 363 57.66 3.40 8.16
C THR A 363 56.55 4.27 7.57
N MET A 364 55.82 5.01 8.40
CA MET A 364 54.78 5.98 7.98
C MET A 364 55.30 7.02 6.99
N SER A 365 56.55 7.49 7.15
CA SER A 365 57.16 8.48 6.25
C SER A 365 57.39 7.97 4.81
N PHE A 366 57.44 6.65 4.61
CA PHE A 366 57.71 6.02 3.32
C PHE A 366 56.43 5.78 2.49
N THR A 367 55.28 5.63 3.15
CA THR A 367 54.00 5.27 2.51
C THR A 367 53.19 6.46 1.96
N ALA A 368 53.62 7.69 2.23
CA ALA A 368 52.83 8.90 1.92
C ALA A 368 53.09 9.51 0.52
N SER A 369 54.14 9.11 -0.20
CA SER A 369 54.59 9.85 -1.40
C SER A 369 55.34 8.97 -2.42
N ASN A 370 54.64 8.07 -3.12
CA ASN A 370 55.29 7.04 -3.95
C ASN A 370 54.50 6.63 -5.21
N TYR A 371 54.57 7.43 -6.28
CA TYR A 371 54.08 7.06 -7.63
C TYR A 371 55.12 6.25 -8.41
N ASN A 372 54.72 5.18 -9.09
CA ASN A 372 55.68 4.26 -9.73
C ASN A 372 55.92 4.59 -11.22
N VAL A 373 56.77 5.59 -11.45
CA VAL A 373 57.16 6.10 -12.78
C VAL A 373 57.69 5.01 -13.72
N SER A 374 58.33 3.96 -13.21
CA SER A 374 58.85 2.86 -14.05
C SER A 374 57.74 2.09 -14.77
N ARG A 375 56.57 1.96 -14.11
CA ARG A 375 55.40 1.29 -14.69
C ARG A 375 54.76 2.18 -15.76
N LEU A 376 54.59 3.48 -15.50
CA LEU A 376 54.08 4.43 -16.50
C LEU A 376 54.79 4.30 -17.86
N TYR A 377 56.13 4.24 -17.89
CA TYR A 377 56.88 4.04 -19.15
C TYR A 377 56.83 2.60 -19.71
N LEU A 378 56.81 1.57 -18.86
CA LEU A 378 56.66 0.18 -19.31
C LEU A 378 55.31 -0.03 -20.01
N GLY A 379 54.27 0.67 -19.54
CA GLY A 379 52.97 0.76 -20.18
C GLY A 379 52.99 1.41 -21.59
N ILE A 380 54.02 2.18 -21.95
CA ILE A 380 54.09 2.97 -23.22
C ILE A 380 54.73 1.97 -24.25
N ILE A 381 55.57 1.01 -23.83
CA ILE A 381 56.32 0.10 -24.75
C ILE A 381 55.61 -1.22 -25.01
N ILE A 382 54.93 -1.76 -24.00
CA ILE A 382 54.11 -2.97 -24.16
C ILE A 382 52.94 -2.62 -25.13
N SER A 383 52.45 -1.37 -25.04
CA SER A 383 52.21 -0.31 -26.05
C SER A 383 52.60 -0.39 -27.54
N SER A 384 53.55 -1.23 -27.95
CA SER A 384 53.99 -1.34 -29.35
C SER A 384 54.25 -2.77 -29.87
N THR A 385 54.33 -3.80 -29.02
CA THR A 385 54.60 -5.19 -29.46
C THR A 385 53.36 -6.07 -29.61
N ALA A 386 52.19 -5.67 -29.09
CA ALA A 386 50.96 -6.46 -29.23
C ALA A 386 50.44 -6.64 -30.65
N THR A 387 50.83 -5.74 -31.56
CA THR A 387 50.43 -5.74 -32.96
C THR A 387 51.14 -6.93 -33.60
N LEU A 388 52.38 -6.70 -34.03
CA LEU A 388 53.43 -7.71 -34.00
C LEU A 388 53.01 -9.11 -34.45
N LEU A 389 53.10 -10.02 -33.50
CA LEU A 389 53.06 -11.46 -33.69
C LEU A 389 51.72 -12.00 -34.27
N SER A 390 50.65 -11.20 -34.34
CA SER A 390 49.31 -11.73 -34.51
C SER A 390 48.83 -12.18 -35.89
N PHE A 391 49.24 -11.62 -37.04
CA PHE A 391 48.48 -11.97 -38.27
C PHE A 391 48.65 -13.43 -38.75
N LEU A 392 49.71 -14.12 -38.32
CA LEU A 392 50.40 -15.07 -39.20
C LEU A 392 50.29 -16.57 -38.86
N SER A 393 50.49 -16.91 -37.60
CA SER A 393 51.06 -18.21 -37.21
C SER A 393 50.10 -19.39 -37.28
N THR A 394 49.02 -19.37 -38.07
CA THR A 394 47.66 -19.43 -37.49
C THR A 394 46.98 -20.75 -37.19
N TYR A 395 47.19 -21.85 -37.94
CA TYR A 395 46.10 -22.73 -38.36
C TYR A 395 45.98 -24.24 -37.92
N ARG A 396 47.04 -25.01 -37.60
CA ARG A 396 46.99 -26.51 -37.59
C ARG A 396 46.91 -27.33 -36.28
N GLN A 397 47.19 -26.82 -35.07
CA GLN A 397 47.06 -27.56 -33.80
C GLN A 397 45.60 -27.66 -33.28
N PHE A 398 44.57 -26.93 -33.82
CA PHE A 398 43.13 -27.32 -33.65
C PHE A 398 42.67 -28.19 -34.83
N SER A 399 43.25 -29.37 -35.00
CA SER A 399 42.81 -30.27 -36.08
C SER A 399 42.98 -31.74 -35.73
N ARG A 400 44.10 -32.09 -35.10
CA ARG A 400 44.48 -33.47 -34.79
C ARG A 400 45.18 -33.59 -33.41
N GLN A 401 45.11 -32.54 -32.56
CA GLN A 401 45.56 -32.57 -31.16
C GLN A 401 44.56 -33.18 -30.15
N ASN A 402 43.25 -32.88 -30.13
CA ASN A 402 42.44 -32.23 -31.17
C ASN A 402 42.62 -30.69 -31.30
N CYS A 403 42.25 -29.88 -30.30
CA CYS A 403 41.74 -28.51 -30.49
C CYS A 403 42.57 -27.33 -29.87
N SER A 404 43.82 -27.02 -30.28
CA SER A 404 44.59 -25.93 -29.60
C SER A 404 45.57 -25.00 -30.37
N GLY A 405 45.72 -25.08 -31.70
CA GLY A 405 46.57 -24.24 -32.61
C GLY A 405 45.96 -23.75 -33.93
N ALA A 406 45.01 -22.81 -33.97
CA ALA A 406 44.20 -22.51 -35.17
C ALA A 406 43.47 -21.17 -35.08
N TYR A 407 43.07 -20.83 -33.86
CA TYR A 407 42.13 -19.76 -33.56
C TYR A 407 42.86 -18.55 -32.95
N PHE A 408 43.84 -18.79 -32.07
CA PHE A 408 44.81 -17.78 -31.63
C PHE A 408 45.95 -17.57 -32.65
N THR A 409 45.71 -16.85 -33.77
CA THR A 409 46.71 -15.83 -34.20
C THR A 409 46.13 -14.45 -34.54
N PHE A 410 45.41 -14.26 -35.64
CA PHE A 410 44.64 -13.05 -36.05
C PHE A 410 44.93 -11.63 -35.44
N CYS A 411 44.67 -11.39 -34.14
CA CYS A 411 43.92 -10.22 -33.65
C CYS A 411 44.73 -9.10 -32.93
N GLY A 412 45.93 -9.39 -32.42
CA GLY A 412 46.85 -8.40 -31.82
C GLY A 412 47.18 -7.22 -32.71
N LEU A 413 47.27 -7.46 -34.03
CA LEU A 413 46.90 -6.58 -35.16
C LEU A 413 46.76 -5.06 -34.93
N ILE A 414 45.85 -4.67 -34.05
CA ILE A 414 45.38 -3.29 -33.85
C ILE A 414 45.83 -2.72 -32.50
N PHE A 415 46.12 -3.60 -31.55
CA PHE A 415 46.15 -3.33 -30.12
C PHE A 415 47.44 -2.64 -29.64
N THR A 416 48.11 -1.74 -30.38
CA THR A 416 49.39 -1.15 -29.88
C THR A 416 49.94 0.00 -30.72
N CYS A 417 49.50 1.22 -30.41
CA CYS A 417 50.23 2.44 -30.75
C CYS A 417 49.72 3.69 -29.97
N MET A 418 48.81 3.53 -29.00
CA MET A 418 47.78 4.56 -28.76
C MET A 418 48.01 5.45 -27.53
N MET A 419 48.28 4.88 -26.35
CA MET A 419 48.18 5.62 -25.08
C MET A 419 49.54 5.85 -24.42
N PHE A 420 50.17 6.99 -24.72
CA PHE A 420 51.53 7.30 -24.23
C PHE A 420 51.79 8.81 -23.95
N ALA A 421 50.81 9.54 -23.41
CA ALA A 421 51.00 10.96 -23.07
C ALA A 421 50.10 11.50 -21.93
N SER A 422 50.73 11.82 -20.78
CA SER A 422 50.28 12.74 -19.71
C SER A 422 49.08 12.36 -18.80
N SER A 423 49.30 12.55 -17.47
CA SER A 423 48.33 12.74 -16.36
C SER A 423 47.11 11.80 -16.24
N TYR A 424 47.08 10.92 -15.21
CA TYR A 424 46.02 9.92 -15.06
C TYR A 424 45.83 9.33 -13.63
N VAL A 425 45.38 10.11 -12.64
CA VAL A 425 44.88 9.54 -11.35
C VAL A 425 43.45 9.01 -11.50
N GLU A 426 43.16 8.37 -12.65
CA GLU A 426 41.81 8.31 -13.23
C GLU A 426 41.50 7.04 -14.08
N GLU A 427 42.47 6.14 -14.39
CA GLU A 427 42.22 4.94 -15.23
C GLU A 427 42.87 3.63 -14.69
N GLU A 428 42.42 2.47 -15.22
CA GLU A 428 42.53 1.11 -14.64
C GLU A 428 42.33 0.00 -15.73
N HIS A 429 42.19 -1.28 -15.32
CA HIS A 429 41.38 -2.36 -15.94
C HIS A 429 42.08 -3.38 -16.87
N GLN A 430 43.40 -3.58 -16.80
CA GLN A 430 44.09 -4.19 -17.96
C GLN A 430 45.30 -5.15 -17.74
N PHE A 431 45.84 -5.40 -16.56
CA PHE A 431 45.55 -6.50 -15.65
C PHE A 431 46.35 -7.80 -15.94
N TRP A 432 46.39 -8.72 -14.97
CA TRP A 432 46.24 -10.17 -15.16
C TRP A 432 46.73 -10.86 -16.48
N TYR A 433 46.14 -10.61 -17.67
CA TYR A 433 46.23 -11.40 -18.93
C TYR A 433 47.70 -11.57 -19.46
N TRP A 434 48.50 -12.51 -18.91
CA TRP A 434 49.65 -13.16 -19.60
C TRP A 434 49.52 -14.69 -19.99
N ALA A 435 49.72 -15.79 -19.20
CA ALA A 435 49.01 -17.13 -19.35
C ALA A 435 49.30 -18.37 -18.41
N LEU A 436 48.53 -18.71 -17.34
CA LEU A 436 48.50 -19.94 -16.44
C LEU A 436 48.68 -21.35 -17.07
N SER A 437 48.82 -21.46 -18.38
CA SER A 437 49.49 -22.58 -19.07
C SER A 437 50.97 -22.80 -18.69
N GLY A 438 51.40 -22.35 -17.52
CA GLY A 438 52.76 -22.44 -17.01
C GLY A 438 53.07 -23.77 -16.33
N TRP A 439 53.65 -23.71 -15.14
CA TRP A 439 54.45 -24.82 -14.62
C TRP A 439 53.82 -25.70 -13.54
N THR A 440 52.48 -25.73 -13.46
CA THR A 440 51.75 -26.97 -13.05
C THR A 440 52.15 -28.16 -13.93
N LEU A 441 52.66 -27.89 -15.14
CA LEU A 441 53.31 -28.84 -16.03
C LEU A 441 54.68 -29.37 -15.53
N TYR A 442 55.19 -28.95 -14.36
CA TYR A 442 56.35 -29.56 -13.69
C TYR A 442 56.04 -30.21 -12.34
N LEU A 443 55.26 -31.28 -12.44
CA LEU A 443 55.79 -32.61 -12.11
C LEU A 443 56.25 -32.78 -10.64
N HIS A 444 55.43 -33.31 -9.73
CA HIS A 444 54.61 -34.51 -9.98
C HIS A 444 55.45 -35.61 -10.70
N THR A 445 56.75 -35.72 -10.35
CA THR A 445 57.68 -36.79 -10.81
C THR A 445 58.60 -37.42 -9.75
N LYS A 446 58.91 -36.75 -8.63
CA LYS A 446 60.14 -37.04 -7.85
C LYS A 446 59.97 -36.84 -6.33
N SER A 447 59.41 -37.73 -5.51
CA SER A 447 59.34 -39.21 -5.51
C SER A 447 60.64 -39.92 -5.01
N ASN A 448 60.54 -40.56 -3.82
CA ASN A 448 61.34 -41.67 -3.23
C ASN A 448 62.72 -41.42 -2.50
N ALA A 449 62.82 -41.61 -1.15
CA ALA A 449 64.05 -41.86 -0.32
C ALA A 449 63.75 -42.19 1.21
N LEU A 450 64.76 -42.56 2.05
CA LEU A 450 64.66 -43.18 3.42
C LEU A 450 65.67 -42.65 4.53
N PRO A 451 65.61 -43.08 5.83
CA PRO A 451 66.37 -42.54 7.01
C PRO A 451 67.41 -43.47 7.73
N ASP A 452 67.81 -43.12 8.99
CA ASP A 452 68.58 -43.82 10.07
C ASP A 452 70.14 -43.81 10.12
N TYR A 453 70.77 -43.44 11.27
CA TYR A 453 72.08 -44.01 11.72
C TYR A 453 72.57 -43.82 13.18
N LEU A 454 72.67 -42.59 13.73
CA LEU A 454 73.73 -42.28 14.74
C LEU A 454 73.41 -42.45 16.25
N ASP A 455 72.46 -43.31 16.62
CA ASP A 455 72.44 -43.92 17.97
C ASP A 455 73.69 -44.80 18.24
N GLN A 456 74.47 -45.11 17.20
CA GLN A 456 75.57 -46.08 17.20
C GLN A 456 76.82 -45.74 18.04
N LEU A 457 76.96 -44.53 18.60
CA LEU A 457 78.09 -44.20 19.50
C LEU A 457 77.73 -44.22 21.00
N ILE A 458 76.44 -44.29 21.34
CA ILE A 458 75.97 -44.62 22.70
C ILE A 458 76.49 -46.01 23.15
N PRO A 459 76.52 -47.06 22.30
CA PRO A 459 77.20 -48.32 22.56
C PRO A 459 78.68 -48.19 22.96
N SER A 460 79.46 -47.30 22.34
CA SER A 460 80.91 -47.21 22.59
C SER A 460 81.23 -46.75 24.01
N ILE A 461 80.48 -45.76 24.54
CA ILE A 461 80.59 -45.35 25.95
C ILE A 461 80.14 -46.49 26.87
N ARG A 462 79.09 -47.23 26.47
CA ARG A 462 78.57 -48.39 27.20
C ARG A 462 79.55 -49.57 27.27
N GLU A 463 80.38 -49.74 26.26
CA GLU A 463 81.45 -50.77 26.20
C GLU A 463 82.62 -50.41 27.13
N TYR A 464 83.09 -49.16 27.11
CA TYR A 464 84.11 -48.69 28.07
C TYR A 464 83.61 -48.66 29.53
N SER A 465 82.30 -48.60 29.77
CA SER A 465 81.67 -48.57 31.11
C SER A 465 81.96 -49.81 31.97
N PHE A 466 82.21 -50.98 31.36
CA PHE A 466 82.51 -52.23 32.09
C PHE A 466 83.99 -52.65 32.03
N GLY A 467 84.84 -51.88 31.31
CA GLY A 467 86.27 -52.15 31.12
C GLY A 467 87.22 -51.51 32.16
N ASN A 468 86.69 -50.77 33.13
CA ASN A 468 87.38 -50.27 34.33
C ASN A 468 88.80 -49.67 34.14
N ARG A 469 88.89 -48.52 33.43
CA ARG A 469 89.82 -47.43 33.79
C ARG A 469 89.42 -46.09 33.17
N THR A 470 89.03 -45.16 34.05
CA THR A 470 88.75 -43.74 33.75
C THR A 470 89.99 -42.89 33.48
N SER A 471 91.09 -43.50 33.01
CA SER A 471 92.34 -42.81 32.67
C SER A 471 92.25 -41.88 31.46
N LEU A 472 91.13 -41.90 30.73
CA LEU A 472 90.91 -41.04 29.57
C LEU A 472 90.41 -39.63 29.93
N LEU A 473 89.64 -39.48 31.01
CA LEU A 473 88.72 -38.33 31.13
C LEU A 473 89.25 -37.15 31.95
N LEU A 474 90.02 -37.39 33.02
CA LEU A 474 90.32 -36.33 34.00
C LEU A 474 91.56 -35.50 33.67
N GLN A 475 92.73 -36.11 33.44
CA GLN A 475 93.99 -35.37 33.39
C GLN A 475 94.36 -34.82 32.00
N CYS A 476 93.72 -35.31 30.93
CA CYS A 476 93.69 -34.67 29.61
C CYS A 476 93.10 -33.25 29.66
N LEU A 477 92.40 -32.88 30.74
CA LEU A 477 91.65 -31.64 30.91
C LEU A 477 92.38 -30.55 31.73
N THR A 478 93.64 -30.76 32.18
CA THR A 478 94.28 -29.77 33.09
C THR A 478 95.77 -29.53 32.88
N THR A 479 96.64 -30.55 32.75
CA THR A 479 98.10 -30.29 32.54
C THR A 479 98.36 -29.56 31.22
N PHE A 480 97.42 -29.66 30.27
CA PHE A 480 97.32 -28.88 29.03
C PHE A 480 97.43 -27.35 29.24
N ALA A 481 97.11 -26.83 30.43
CA ALA A 481 97.19 -25.40 30.75
C ALA A 481 98.51 -24.95 31.40
N GLY A 482 99.32 -25.87 31.96
CA GLY A 482 100.41 -25.52 32.89
C GLY A 482 101.72 -25.07 32.23
N ASP A 483 102.43 -25.98 31.56
CA ASP A 483 103.77 -25.71 31.03
C ASP A 483 103.77 -24.68 29.87
N LYS A 484 102.60 -24.26 29.40
CA LYS A 484 102.43 -23.26 28.34
C LYS A 484 102.79 -21.83 28.75
N GLU A 485 102.90 -21.53 30.03
CA GLU A 485 103.37 -20.21 30.51
C GLU A 485 104.88 -20.21 30.81
N ALA A 486 105.43 -21.36 31.24
CA ALA A 486 106.89 -21.57 31.38
C ALA A 486 107.64 -21.55 30.03
N GLU A 487 106.91 -21.62 28.91
CA GLU A 487 107.38 -21.53 27.53
C GLU A 487 108.17 -20.24 27.24
N ILE A 488 107.55 -19.09 27.48
CA ILE A 488 107.95 -17.82 26.84
C ILE A 488 109.09 -17.15 27.61
N GLU A 489 109.08 -17.24 28.94
CA GLU A 489 110.05 -16.55 29.80
C GLU A 489 111.45 -17.18 29.81
N ARG A 490 111.66 -18.29 29.09
CA ARG A 490 113.01 -18.79 28.77
C ARG A 490 113.64 -18.13 27.53
N ILE A 491 113.04 -17.02 27.09
CA ILE A 491 113.70 -15.75 26.69
C ILE A 491 115.01 -15.90 25.91
N CYS A 492 114.94 -15.50 24.64
CA CYS A 492 115.51 -14.25 24.10
C CYS A 492 116.93 -13.79 24.52
N SER A 493 117.73 -14.68 25.12
CA SER A 493 119.03 -14.41 25.75
C SER A 493 120.15 -15.28 25.16
N THR A 494 119.81 -16.47 24.63
CA THR A 494 120.69 -17.28 23.77
C THR A 494 120.83 -16.73 22.35
N ASN A 495 120.12 -15.64 22.03
CA ASN A 495 119.83 -15.14 20.69
C ASN A 495 121.01 -14.46 19.96
N HIS A 496 122.25 -14.72 20.39
CA HIS A 496 123.43 -14.33 19.58
C HIS A 496 123.47 -15.11 18.25
N GLN A 497 122.89 -16.31 18.22
CA GLN A 497 122.69 -17.08 16.99
C GLN A 497 121.77 -16.35 15.98
N ASP A 498 120.77 -15.62 16.48
CA ASP A 498 119.70 -15.05 15.63
C ASP A 498 120.16 -13.89 14.76
N PHE A 499 121.26 -13.22 15.10
CA PHE A 499 121.86 -12.23 14.21
C PHE A 499 122.42 -12.88 12.94
N VAL A 500 123.02 -14.07 13.07
CA VAL A 500 123.49 -14.88 11.92
C VAL A 500 122.30 -15.52 11.18
N THR A 501 121.24 -15.90 11.90
CA THR A 501 119.98 -16.34 11.30
C THR A 501 119.32 -15.22 10.48
N SER A 502 119.36 -13.97 10.94
CA SER A 502 118.73 -12.80 10.31
C SER A 502 119.30 -12.50 8.91
N VAL A 503 120.61 -12.64 8.73
CA VAL A 503 121.26 -12.48 7.41
C VAL A 503 120.84 -13.59 6.43
N ASN A 504 120.67 -14.82 6.92
CA ASN A 504 120.13 -15.93 6.12
C ASN A 504 118.62 -15.79 5.85
N GLN A 505 117.86 -15.21 6.77
CA GLN A 505 116.45 -14.88 6.58
C GLN A 505 116.28 -13.81 5.49
N LEU A 506 117.12 -12.79 5.41
CA LEU A 506 117.09 -11.81 4.31
C LEU A 506 117.29 -12.44 2.92
N LEU A 507 118.14 -13.48 2.81
CA LEU A 507 118.29 -14.24 1.57
C LEU A 507 117.04 -15.12 1.27
N ARG A 508 116.48 -15.79 2.29
CA ARG A 508 115.23 -16.56 2.13
C ARG A 508 114.01 -15.68 1.83
N ILE A 509 113.95 -14.46 2.33
CA ILE A 509 112.89 -13.48 2.01
C ILE A 509 112.94 -13.14 0.52
N ARG A 510 114.13 -13.09 -0.10
CA ARG A 510 114.27 -12.89 -1.55
C ARG A 510 113.74 -14.07 -2.37
N GLU A 511 113.97 -15.31 -1.93
CA GLU A 511 113.39 -16.51 -2.56
C GLU A 511 111.86 -16.56 -2.34
N GLY A 512 111.40 -16.31 -1.12
CA GLY A 512 109.98 -16.25 -0.77
C GLY A 512 109.23 -15.13 -1.50
N THR A 513 109.86 -13.99 -1.78
CA THR A 513 109.25 -12.94 -2.64
C THR A 513 108.99 -13.48 -4.05
N VAL A 514 109.88 -14.33 -4.59
CA VAL A 514 109.69 -14.95 -5.90
C VAL A 514 108.59 -16.02 -5.87
N SER A 515 108.52 -16.88 -4.83
CA SER A 515 107.41 -17.85 -4.71
C SER A 515 106.07 -17.14 -4.53
N VAL A 516 106.01 -16.10 -3.70
CA VAL A 516 104.79 -15.28 -3.51
C VAL A 516 104.37 -14.60 -4.81
N THR A 517 105.29 -14.12 -5.66
CA THR A 517 104.90 -13.61 -6.99
C THR A 517 104.39 -14.71 -7.95
N ALA A 518 104.86 -15.96 -7.80
CA ALA A 518 104.34 -17.09 -8.57
C ALA A 518 102.96 -17.53 -8.06
N GLU A 519 102.77 -17.62 -6.74
CA GLU A 519 101.51 -17.93 -6.08
C GLU A 519 100.45 -16.84 -6.35
N ILE A 520 100.83 -15.56 -6.40
CA ILE A 520 99.94 -14.46 -6.81
C ILE A 520 99.56 -14.58 -8.29
N LEU A 521 100.46 -15.03 -9.18
CA LEU A 521 100.15 -15.26 -10.59
C LEU A 521 99.21 -16.46 -10.79
N ASP A 522 99.47 -17.57 -10.11
CA ASP A 522 98.64 -18.79 -10.15
C ASP A 522 97.26 -18.54 -9.50
N LEU A 523 97.21 -17.82 -8.38
CA LEU A 523 95.97 -17.34 -7.76
C LEU A 523 95.20 -16.39 -8.71
N ASN A 524 95.88 -15.49 -9.43
CA ASN A 524 95.22 -14.60 -10.38
C ASN A 524 94.66 -15.39 -11.60
N GLN A 525 95.39 -16.38 -12.12
CA GLN A 525 94.87 -17.29 -13.16
C GLN A 525 93.70 -18.14 -12.65
N SER A 526 93.79 -18.66 -11.43
CA SER A 526 92.72 -19.43 -10.77
C SER A 526 91.46 -18.57 -10.53
N ILE A 527 91.63 -17.31 -10.09
CA ILE A 527 90.55 -16.34 -9.94
C ILE A 527 89.94 -15.98 -11.29
N GLN A 528 90.74 -15.75 -12.34
CA GLN A 528 90.24 -15.46 -13.69
C GLN A 528 89.44 -16.65 -14.25
N ALA A 529 89.99 -17.86 -14.23
CA ALA A 529 89.30 -19.07 -14.70
C ALA A 529 88.03 -19.38 -13.88
N SER A 530 88.03 -19.09 -12.57
CA SER A 530 86.85 -19.21 -11.72
C SER A 530 85.81 -18.13 -12.02
N THR A 531 86.26 -16.91 -12.33
CA THR A 531 85.38 -15.76 -12.68
C THR A 531 84.75 -15.94 -14.05
N GLU A 532 85.46 -16.51 -15.04
CA GLU A 532 84.89 -16.85 -16.35
C GLU A 532 83.83 -17.95 -16.22
N ARG A 533 84.11 -19.04 -15.50
CA ARG A 533 83.11 -20.09 -15.21
C ARG A 533 81.90 -19.55 -14.45
N LEU A 534 82.13 -18.64 -13.48
CA LEU A 534 81.06 -17.98 -12.74
C LEU A 534 80.25 -17.03 -13.61
N ALA A 535 80.88 -16.31 -14.56
CA ALA A 535 80.20 -15.45 -15.52
C ALA A 535 79.38 -16.27 -16.53
N GLU A 536 79.87 -17.44 -16.94
CA GLU A 536 79.18 -18.37 -17.83
C GLU A 536 77.98 -19.03 -17.14
N GLN A 537 78.14 -19.51 -15.90
CA GLN A 537 77.00 -19.97 -15.08
C GLN A 537 76.02 -18.83 -14.76
N LYS A 538 76.49 -17.59 -14.60
CA LYS A 538 75.63 -16.41 -14.43
C LYS A 538 74.84 -16.09 -15.71
N ARG A 539 75.40 -16.29 -16.90
CA ARG A 539 74.62 -16.22 -18.16
C ARG A 539 73.55 -17.30 -18.21
N ALA A 540 73.91 -18.57 -17.98
CA ALA A 540 72.94 -19.67 -17.94
C ALA A 540 71.83 -19.45 -16.88
N LEU A 541 72.16 -18.85 -15.74
CA LEU A 541 71.18 -18.45 -14.72
C LEU A 541 70.28 -17.28 -15.16
N VAL A 542 70.78 -16.34 -15.96
CA VAL A 542 69.98 -15.26 -16.55
C VAL A 542 69.05 -15.80 -17.65
N GLU A 543 69.53 -16.70 -18.50
CA GLU A 543 68.72 -17.40 -19.51
C GLU A 543 67.64 -18.26 -18.83
N SER A 544 67.99 -19.03 -17.79
CA SER A 544 67.04 -19.78 -16.97
C SER A 544 66.02 -18.86 -16.27
N ARG A 545 66.43 -17.67 -15.79
CA ARG A 545 65.51 -16.66 -15.25
C ARG A 545 64.62 -16.05 -16.33
N SER A 546 65.08 -15.87 -17.56
CA SER A 546 64.25 -15.43 -18.68
C SER A 546 63.24 -16.50 -19.09
N HIS A 547 63.65 -17.77 -19.18
CA HIS A 547 62.71 -18.88 -19.40
C HIS A 547 61.68 -19.00 -18.28
N ARG A 548 62.09 -18.86 -17.01
CA ARG A 548 61.15 -18.82 -15.88
C ARG A 548 60.25 -17.58 -15.95
N GLN A 549 60.77 -16.40 -16.27
CA GLN A 549 59.95 -15.19 -16.43
C GLN A 549 58.92 -15.40 -17.55
N ASN A 550 59.30 -15.96 -18.69
CA ASN A 550 58.36 -16.29 -19.76
C ASN A 550 57.33 -17.35 -19.31
N ILE A 551 57.66 -18.24 -18.36
CA ILE A 551 56.77 -19.25 -17.77
C ILE A 551 55.95 -18.69 -16.58
N ASP A 552 56.33 -17.59 -15.96
CA ASP A 552 55.57 -16.90 -14.90
C ASP A 552 54.65 -15.82 -15.49
N GLU A 553 55.08 -15.20 -16.58
CA GLU A 553 54.26 -14.43 -17.51
C GLU A 553 53.26 -15.39 -18.17
N THR A 554 53.72 -16.44 -18.85
CA THR A 554 52.93 -17.66 -19.14
C THR A 554 52.64 -18.46 -17.84
N PHE A 555 52.36 -17.81 -16.70
CA PHE A 555 51.50 -18.34 -15.64
C PHE A 555 50.31 -17.41 -15.27
N ARG A 556 50.12 -16.25 -15.92
CA ARG A 556 48.99 -15.34 -15.63
C ARG A 556 47.72 -15.64 -16.49
N ALA A 557 47.47 -15.02 -17.65
CA ALA A 557 46.23 -15.14 -18.49
C ALA A 557 45.42 -16.44 -18.60
N LEU A 558 45.87 -17.68 -18.39
CA LEU A 558 44.88 -18.78 -18.30
C LEU A 558 44.18 -18.73 -16.94
N GLN A 559 44.74 -18.08 -15.91
CA GLN A 559 44.09 -17.76 -14.65
C GLN A 559 42.96 -16.79 -14.94
N ASP A 560 43.17 -15.93 -15.92
CA ASP A 560 42.35 -14.74 -16.17
C ASP A 560 41.43 -14.94 -17.38
N CYS A 561 41.80 -15.82 -18.31
CA CYS A 561 40.90 -16.44 -19.30
C CYS A 561 39.96 -17.38 -18.58
N LEU A 562 40.45 -18.13 -17.57
CA LEU A 562 39.57 -18.91 -16.70
C LEU A 562 38.80 -18.01 -15.74
N GLU A 563 39.30 -16.85 -15.32
CA GLU A 563 38.51 -15.91 -14.51
C GLU A 563 37.41 -15.27 -15.36
N VAL A 564 37.74 -14.73 -16.53
CA VAL A 564 36.76 -14.20 -17.51
C VAL A 564 35.79 -15.29 -17.98
N LEU A 565 36.23 -16.53 -18.15
CA LEU A 565 35.34 -17.65 -18.46
C LEU A 565 34.52 -18.10 -17.24
N ARG A 566 35.06 -18.04 -16.02
CA ARG A 566 34.35 -18.31 -14.76
C ARG A 566 33.30 -17.24 -14.51
N LEU A 567 33.60 -15.97 -14.77
CA LEU A 567 32.67 -14.84 -14.67
C LEU A 567 31.62 -14.91 -15.78
N ALA A 568 31.99 -15.23 -17.03
CA ALA A 568 31.04 -15.46 -18.11
C ALA A 568 30.10 -16.65 -17.82
N ASN A 569 30.63 -17.74 -17.25
CA ASN A 569 29.83 -18.86 -16.76
C ASN A 569 28.98 -18.44 -15.56
N GLN A 570 29.51 -17.65 -14.63
CA GLN A 570 28.77 -17.12 -13.47
C GLN A 570 27.60 -16.23 -13.90
N VAL A 571 27.73 -15.43 -14.97
CA VAL A 571 26.60 -14.70 -15.58
C VAL A 571 25.52 -15.67 -16.11
N HIS A 572 25.92 -16.78 -16.75
CA HIS A 572 24.99 -17.82 -17.20
C HIS A 572 24.36 -18.61 -16.03
N ASP A 573 25.10 -18.87 -14.96
CA ASP A 573 24.60 -19.52 -13.73
C ASP A 573 23.67 -18.59 -12.95
N LEU A 574 23.92 -17.29 -12.92
CA LEU A 574 23.04 -16.27 -12.31
C LEU A 574 21.75 -16.11 -13.12
N LEU A 575 21.83 -16.10 -14.46
CA LEU A 575 20.67 -16.20 -15.35
C LEU A 575 19.86 -17.48 -15.11
N ALA A 576 20.52 -18.64 -14.98
CA ALA A 576 19.85 -19.90 -14.67
C ALA A 576 19.19 -19.90 -13.27
N LYS A 577 19.74 -19.13 -12.32
CA LYS A 577 19.18 -18.88 -10.98
C LYS A 577 18.15 -17.74 -10.94
N ARG A 578 17.86 -17.08 -12.07
CA ARG A 578 16.98 -15.89 -12.18
C ARG A 578 17.39 -14.68 -11.32
N ASN A 579 18.66 -14.52 -11.00
CA ASN A 579 19.14 -13.29 -10.37
C ASN A 579 19.66 -12.35 -11.46
N HIS A 580 18.73 -11.62 -12.08
CA HIS A 580 19.00 -10.88 -13.31
C HIS A 580 19.79 -9.59 -13.06
N TYR A 581 19.53 -8.90 -11.94
CA TYR A 581 20.35 -7.76 -11.52
C TYR A 581 21.81 -8.17 -11.28
N SER A 582 22.06 -9.25 -10.55
CA SER A 582 23.44 -9.74 -10.36
C SER A 582 24.05 -10.26 -11.66
N ALA A 583 23.25 -10.86 -12.56
CA ALA A 583 23.73 -11.27 -13.88
C ALA A 583 24.12 -10.06 -14.75
N LEU A 584 23.35 -8.96 -14.70
CA LEU A 584 23.68 -7.71 -15.40
C LEU A 584 24.91 -7.05 -14.78
N ARG A 585 24.95 -6.88 -13.45
CA ARG A 585 26.09 -6.29 -12.74
C ARG A 585 27.38 -7.08 -12.97
N ALA A 586 27.33 -8.41 -12.92
CA ALA A 586 28.47 -9.27 -13.25
C ALA A 586 28.82 -9.24 -14.74
N LEU A 587 27.86 -9.00 -15.65
CA LEU A 587 28.11 -8.82 -17.09
C LEU A 587 28.74 -7.45 -17.40
N GLU A 588 28.37 -6.40 -16.66
CA GLU A 588 28.96 -5.07 -16.73
C GLU A 588 30.36 -5.03 -16.09
N GLU A 589 30.57 -5.70 -14.95
CA GLU A 589 31.89 -5.93 -14.35
C GLU A 589 32.79 -6.74 -15.30
N LEU A 590 32.26 -7.81 -15.89
CA LEU A 590 32.91 -8.58 -16.94
C LEU A 590 33.24 -7.68 -18.14
N GLN A 591 32.35 -6.81 -18.61
CA GLN A 591 32.58 -5.90 -19.75
C GLN A 591 33.59 -4.79 -19.45
N ASN A 592 33.48 -4.15 -18.28
CA ASN A 592 34.13 -2.88 -17.97
C ASN A 592 35.42 -3.02 -17.16
N VAL A 593 35.61 -4.14 -16.44
CA VAL A 593 36.81 -4.42 -15.64
C VAL A 593 37.60 -5.57 -16.28
N HIS A 594 37.07 -6.79 -16.30
CA HIS A 594 37.87 -7.96 -16.67
C HIS A 594 38.08 -8.11 -18.19
N LEU A 595 37.06 -7.86 -19.03
CA LEU A 595 37.19 -7.96 -20.49
C LEU A 595 38.12 -6.90 -21.04
N LYS A 596 38.14 -5.65 -20.53
CA LYS A 596 39.07 -4.61 -20.99
C LYS A 596 40.50 -5.14 -21.08
N GLY A 597 40.89 -6.00 -20.14
CA GLY A 597 42.19 -6.64 -20.05
C GLY A 597 42.49 -7.79 -21.01
N VAL A 598 41.54 -8.50 -21.62
CA VAL A 598 41.84 -9.56 -22.65
C VAL A 598 40.72 -9.63 -23.69
N THR A 599 40.12 -8.47 -23.99
CA THR A 599 39.82 -7.96 -25.35
C THR A 599 40.77 -8.54 -26.39
N GLN A 600 42.05 -8.55 -26.03
CA GLN A 600 43.14 -9.14 -26.75
C GLN A 600 43.18 -10.68 -26.79
N TYR A 601 42.26 -11.45 -26.24
CA TYR A 601 42.13 -12.86 -26.60
C TYR A 601 40.86 -12.99 -27.39
N LYS A 602 40.91 -13.87 -28.37
CA LYS A 602 39.74 -14.19 -29.19
C LYS A 602 38.57 -14.78 -28.36
N ILE A 603 38.86 -15.20 -27.12
CA ILE A 603 37.87 -15.47 -26.07
C ILE A 603 37.05 -14.21 -25.76
N ALA A 604 37.65 -13.06 -25.47
CA ALA A 604 36.88 -11.81 -25.31
C ALA A 604 36.30 -11.30 -26.62
N GLU A 605 36.96 -11.46 -27.77
CA GLU A 605 36.33 -11.11 -29.06
C GLU A 605 35.00 -11.87 -29.24
N MET A 606 34.95 -13.14 -28.79
CA MET A 606 33.71 -13.92 -28.73
C MET A 606 32.77 -13.50 -27.59
N ILE A 607 33.25 -13.28 -26.37
CA ILE A 607 32.41 -12.88 -25.23
C ILE A 607 31.83 -11.48 -25.45
N GLN A 608 32.63 -10.47 -25.80
CA GLN A 608 32.20 -9.12 -26.15
C GLN A 608 31.20 -9.10 -27.31
N ARG A 609 31.36 -9.97 -28.31
CA ARG A 609 30.34 -10.15 -29.36
C ARG A 609 29.05 -10.81 -28.86
N SER A 610 29.12 -11.60 -27.79
CA SER A 610 27.95 -12.13 -27.09
C SER A 610 27.34 -11.16 -26.05
N VAL A 611 28.07 -10.16 -25.53
CA VAL A 611 27.57 -9.24 -24.50
C VAL A 611 26.26 -8.55 -24.91
N PRO A 612 26.09 -7.99 -26.12
CA PRO A 612 24.80 -7.43 -26.54
C PRO A 612 23.68 -8.48 -26.66
N ALA A 613 24.04 -9.75 -26.92
CA ALA A 613 23.09 -10.85 -26.97
C ALA A 613 22.71 -11.35 -25.56
N THR A 614 23.63 -11.33 -24.59
CA THR A 614 23.32 -11.67 -23.19
C THR A 614 22.63 -10.52 -22.46
N GLN A 615 22.98 -9.25 -22.71
CA GLN A 615 22.21 -8.08 -22.27
C GLN A 615 20.78 -8.13 -22.81
N LYS A 616 20.62 -8.46 -24.10
CA LYS A 616 19.30 -8.67 -24.70
C LYS A 616 18.57 -9.87 -24.06
N ALA A 617 19.25 -10.98 -23.81
CA ALA A 617 18.65 -12.15 -23.16
C ALA A 617 18.25 -11.89 -21.70
N ILE A 618 19.01 -11.08 -20.95
CA ILE A 618 18.63 -10.56 -19.63
C ILE A 618 17.35 -9.73 -19.77
N ALA A 619 17.31 -8.74 -20.68
CA ALA A 619 16.11 -7.93 -20.88
C ALA A 619 14.88 -8.74 -21.29
N GLU A 620 15.02 -9.74 -22.18
CA GLU A 620 13.94 -10.65 -22.59
C GLU A 620 13.51 -11.60 -21.46
N ALA A 621 14.44 -12.09 -20.62
CA ALA A 621 14.12 -12.93 -19.46
C ALA A 621 13.44 -12.15 -18.34
N VAL A 622 13.92 -10.95 -18.02
CA VAL A 622 13.34 -10.03 -17.03
C VAL A 622 11.96 -9.56 -17.48
N MET A 623 11.76 -9.29 -18.78
CA MET A 623 10.43 -9.05 -19.33
C MET A 623 9.54 -10.31 -19.26
N SER A 624 10.09 -11.52 -19.37
CA SER A 624 9.31 -12.76 -19.18
C SER A 624 8.88 -12.96 -17.73
N ASP A 625 9.76 -12.68 -16.77
CA ASP A 625 9.43 -12.76 -15.34
C ASP A 625 8.45 -11.63 -14.94
N LEU A 626 8.61 -10.42 -15.48
CA LEU A 626 7.62 -9.34 -15.32
C LEU A 626 6.26 -9.70 -15.93
N ASN A 627 6.22 -10.30 -17.13
CA ASN A 627 4.94 -10.75 -17.72
C ASN A 627 4.32 -11.91 -16.91
N THR A 628 5.14 -12.76 -16.28
CA THR A 628 4.67 -13.81 -15.36
C THR A 628 4.10 -13.20 -14.06
N TRP A 629 4.74 -12.16 -13.54
CA TRP A 629 4.24 -11.37 -12.42
C TRP A 629 2.94 -10.65 -12.79
N LEU A 630 2.87 -9.96 -13.93
CA LEU A 630 1.66 -9.32 -14.44
C LEU A 630 0.50 -10.30 -14.67
N TYR A 631 0.80 -11.57 -14.97
CA TYR A 631 -0.20 -12.63 -15.01
C TYR A 631 -0.71 -12.98 -13.59
N ARG A 632 0.17 -13.21 -12.61
CA ARG A 632 -0.22 -13.46 -11.20
C ARG A 632 -1.00 -12.28 -10.60
N ILE A 633 -0.56 -11.06 -10.86
CA ILE A 633 -1.23 -9.82 -10.47
C ILE A 633 -2.64 -9.74 -11.07
N ARG A 634 -2.91 -10.37 -12.22
CA ARG A 634 -4.29 -10.48 -12.74
C ARG A 634 -5.14 -11.38 -11.83
N GLU A 635 -4.66 -12.58 -11.53
CA GLU A 635 -5.36 -13.53 -10.64
C GLU A 635 -5.57 -12.95 -9.24
N MET A 636 -4.55 -12.29 -8.68
CA MET A 636 -4.63 -11.57 -7.40
C MET A 636 -5.52 -10.31 -7.46
N SER A 637 -5.69 -9.68 -8.62
CA SER A 637 -6.49 -8.44 -8.71
C SER A 637 -7.98 -8.66 -8.49
N GLN A 638 -8.54 -9.84 -8.78
CA GLN A 638 -9.92 -10.11 -8.39
C GLN A 638 -10.04 -10.19 -6.87
N TYR A 639 -9.17 -10.96 -6.19
CA TYR A 639 -9.17 -11.11 -4.73
C TYR A 639 -8.90 -9.78 -4.00
N LEU A 640 -8.01 -8.93 -4.53
CA LEU A 640 -7.81 -7.57 -4.03
C LEU A 640 -9.07 -6.70 -4.18
N GLY A 641 -9.84 -6.89 -5.25
CA GLY A 641 -11.14 -6.25 -5.44
C GLY A 641 -12.19 -6.73 -4.44
N GLU A 642 -12.29 -8.04 -4.22
CA GLU A 642 -13.16 -8.70 -3.23
C GLU A 642 -12.88 -8.14 -1.82
N ILE A 643 -11.61 -8.15 -1.37
CA ILE A 643 -11.19 -7.58 -0.08
C ILE A 643 -11.51 -6.08 0.00
N ALA A 644 -11.23 -5.29 -1.04
CA ALA A 644 -11.48 -3.85 -1.02
C ALA A 644 -12.98 -3.49 -0.92
N LEU A 645 -13.84 -4.26 -1.58
CA LEU A 645 -15.30 -4.13 -1.47
C LEU A 645 -15.78 -4.59 -0.08
N TYR A 646 -15.31 -5.75 0.40
CA TYR A 646 -15.67 -6.31 1.70
C TYR A 646 -15.31 -5.37 2.86
N HIS A 647 -14.07 -4.85 2.90
CA HIS A 647 -13.66 -3.88 3.91
C HIS A 647 -14.44 -2.55 3.80
N THR A 648 -14.92 -2.18 2.62
CA THR A 648 -15.77 -0.98 2.47
C THR A 648 -17.20 -1.22 2.97
N ASP A 649 -17.74 -2.45 2.88
CA ASP A 649 -19.03 -2.78 3.49
C ASP A 649 -18.92 -2.93 5.03
N LEU A 650 -17.78 -3.40 5.53
CA LEU A 650 -17.45 -3.31 6.96
C LEU A 650 -17.39 -1.84 7.43
N ARG A 651 -16.73 -0.94 6.68
CA ARG A 651 -16.77 0.52 6.98
C ARG A 651 -18.19 1.07 6.98
N LYS A 652 -19.00 0.72 5.98
CA LYS A 652 -20.39 1.15 5.83
C LYS A 652 -21.30 0.66 6.97
N THR A 653 -21.14 -0.58 7.43
CA THR A 653 -21.86 -1.13 8.58
C THR A 653 -21.40 -0.49 9.90
N ARG A 654 -20.09 -0.30 10.11
CA ARG A 654 -19.56 0.48 11.24
C ARG A 654 -20.11 1.90 11.28
N HIS A 655 -20.11 2.61 10.15
CA HIS A 655 -20.64 3.98 10.08
C HIS A 655 -22.13 4.03 10.40
N LYS A 656 -22.93 3.05 9.92
CA LYS A 656 -24.34 2.94 10.29
C LYS A 656 -24.53 2.75 11.81
N GLU A 657 -23.76 1.87 12.44
CA GLU A 657 -23.78 1.72 13.91
C GLU A 657 -23.37 3.01 14.64
N ARG A 658 -22.42 3.79 14.09
CA ARG A 658 -22.00 5.09 14.64
C ARG A 658 -23.13 6.13 14.51
N ILE A 659 -23.88 6.15 13.41
CA ILE A 659 -25.06 7.00 13.22
C ILE A 659 -26.18 6.66 14.23
N GLU A 660 -26.48 5.37 14.43
CA GLU A 660 -27.48 4.91 15.40
C GLU A 660 -27.11 5.33 16.86
N LYS A 661 -25.82 5.48 17.16
CA LYS A 661 -25.31 5.97 18.45
C LYS A 661 -25.22 7.50 18.52
N VAL A 662 -24.99 8.19 17.39
CA VAL A 662 -24.79 9.65 17.30
C VAL A 662 -25.47 10.20 16.04
N PRO A 663 -26.74 10.66 16.13
CA PRO A 663 -27.51 11.13 14.96
C PRO A 663 -26.89 12.31 14.19
N PHE A 664 -25.97 13.08 14.80
CA PHE A 664 -25.22 14.12 14.09
C PHE A 664 -24.39 13.56 12.91
N LEU A 665 -23.94 12.30 13.00
CA LEU A 665 -23.15 11.64 11.96
C LEU A 665 -23.96 11.33 10.68
N GLU A 666 -25.29 11.36 10.73
CA GLU A 666 -26.16 11.15 9.57
C GLU A 666 -25.92 12.20 8.45
N ASN A 667 -25.45 13.39 8.82
CA ASN A 667 -25.10 14.47 7.88
C ASN A 667 -23.80 14.20 7.10
N PHE A 668 -23.02 13.17 7.46
CA PHE A 668 -21.69 12.91 6.93
C PHE A 668 -21.67 11.61 6.14
N ARG A 669 -21.32 11.71 4.84
CA ARG A 669 -21.17 10.56 3.94
C ARG A 669 -19.95 9.72 4.31
N LEU A 670 -19.95 8.46 3.87
CA LEU A 670 -18.73 7.65 3.78
C LEU A 670 -17.68 8.38 2.92
N ASN A 671 -16.39 8.14 3.18
CA ASN A 671 -15.22 8.89 2.66
C ASN A 671 -15.16 10.37 3.08
N SER A 672 -16.08 10.89 3.90
CA SER A 672 -15.94 12.25 4.43
C SER A 672 -14.81 12.30 5.48
N ALA A 673 -14.11 13.43 5.57
CA ALA A 673 -12.97 13.59 6.47
C ALA A 673 -13.27 13.29 7.96
N ILE A 674 -14.53 13.44 8.39
CA ILE A 674 -14.98 13.12 9.76
C ILE A 674 -15.22 11.61 9.93
N GLU A 675 -15.67 10.91 8.89
CA GLU A 675 -15.84 9.46 8.89
C GLU A 675 -14.48 8.75 8.82
N LEU A 676 -13.58 9.19 7.93
CA LEU A 676 -12.21 8.64 7.82
C LEU A 676 -11.41 8.78 9.14
N VAL A 677 -11.44 9.94 9.79
CA VAL A 677 -10.82 10.14 11.12
C VAL A 677 -11.51 9.33 12.22
N SER A 678 -12.78 8.95 12.03
CA SER A 678 -13.48 8.03 12.95
C SER A 678 -13.14 6.55 12.73
N ASP A 679 -12.46 6.21 11.63
CA ASP A 679 -12.10 4.83 11.25
C ASP A 679 -10.58 4.58 11.25
N GLU A 680 -9.76 5.62 11.47
CA GLU A 680 -8.27 5.58 11.58
C GLU A 680 -7.74 4.48 12.54
N HIS A 681 -8.52 4.10 13.55
CA HIS A 681 -8.17 3.06 14.53
C HIS A 681 -8.40 1.62 14.02
N GLU A 682 -9.01 1.48 12.84
CA GLU A 682 -9.36 0.21 12.18
C GLU A 682 -8.84 0.18 10.71
N GLU A 683 -7.81 0.98 10.40
CA GLU A 683 -7.16 1.01 9.07
C GLU A 683 -6.46 -0.33 8.75
N TYR A 684 -6.57 -0.75 7.48
CA TYR A 684 -6.15 -2.07 6.99
C TYR A 684 -5.48 -1.90 5.62
N ASP A 685 -4.18 -2.19 5.50
CA ASP A 685 -3.44 -1.99 4.24
C ASP A 685 -3.77 -3.11 3.25
N LEU A 686 -4.73 -2.85 2.37
CA LEU A 686 -5.23 -3.75 1.32
C LEU A 686 -4.13 -4.45 0.47
N LEU A 687 -2.88 -3.99 0.45
CA LEU A 687 -1.79 -4.57 -0.34
C LEU A 687 -0.90 -5.57 0.41
N GLU A 688 -0.82 -5.50 1.74
CA GLU A 688 0.17 -6.21 2.55
C GLU A 688 -0.47 -6.74 3.86
N ASN A 689 -1.20 -7.85 3.75
CA ASN A 689 -1.93 -8.53 4.84
C ASN A 689 -1.55 -10.01 4.99
N ASP A 690 -2.00 -10.64 6.08
CA ASP A 690 -1.87 -12.09 6.35
C ASP A 690 -2.33 -13.00 5.19
N GLU A 691 -3.30 -12.55 4.37
CA GLU A 691 -3.86 -13.32 3.25
C GLU A 691 -3.28 -12.95 1.88
N LEU A 692 -2.75 -11.74 1.71
CA LEU A 692 -2.34 -11.20 0.41
C LEU A 692 -1.17 -10.22 0.57
N GLN A 693 -0.05 -10.54 -0.08
CA GLN A 693 1.14 -9.70 -0.14
C GLN A 693 1.50 -9.39 -1.61
N VAL A 694 1.37 -8.13 -2.02
CA VAL A 694 1.68 -7.69 -3.39
C VAL A 694 3.16 -7.32 -3.50
N ASP A 695 4.02 -8.29 -3.75
CA ASP A 695 5.44 -8.04 -4.04
C ASP A 695 5.61 -7.25 -5.35
N PHE A 696 6.21 -6.04 -5.30
CA PHE A 696 6.51 -5.22 -6.48
C PHE A 696 7.94 -5.40 -7.01
N THR A 697 8.76 -6.26 -6.40
CA THR A 697 10.19 -6.45 -6.76
C THR A 697 10.41 -6.77 -8.25
N PRO A 698 9.62 -7.63 -8.93
CA PRO A 698 9.82 -7.91 -10.36
C PRO A 698 9.60 -6.70 -11.28
N LEU A 699 8.78 -5.73 -10.85
CA LEU A 699 8.58 -4.48 -11.59
C LEU A 699 9.76 -3.51 -11.37
N LEU A 700 10.26 -3.44 -10.13
CA LEU A 700 11.40 -2.61 -9.75
C LEU A 700 12.71 -3.11 -10.39
N GLU A 701 13.00 -4.42 -10.33
CA GLU A 701 14.14 -5.03 -11.01
C GLU A 701 14.07 -4.78 -12.53
N CYS A 702 12.89 -4.95 -13.14
CA CYS A 702 12.72 -4.72 -14.57
C CYS A 702 12.92 -3.26 -14.98
N LEU A 703 12.38 -2.31 -14.22
CA LEU A 703 12.59 -0.89 -14.46
C LEU A 703 14.07 -0.52 -14.32
N HIS A 704 14.73 -0.97 -13.25
CA HIS A 704 16.14 -0.66 -12.98
C HIS A 704 17.07 -1.25 -14.05
N ILE A 705 16.85 -2.50 -14.48
CA ILE A 705 17.59 -3.13 -15.57
C ILE A 705 17.41 -2.36 -16.90
N HIS A 706 16.19 -1.91 -17.22
CA HIS A 706 15.96 -1.07 -18.40
C HIS A 706 16.52 0.35 -18.27
N GLN A 707 16.74 0.84 -17.05
CA GLN A 707 17.42 2.10 -16.76
C GLN A 707 18.94 1.99 -17.00
N SER A 708 19.61 0.96 -16.48
CA SER A 708 21.03 0.68 -16.75
C SER A 708 21.30 0.42 -18.24
N LEU A 709 20.38 -0.26 -18.93
CA LEU A 709 20.45 -0.48 -20.37
C LEU A 709 20.06 0.74 -21.23
N GLY A 710 19.66 1.87 -20.63
CA GLY A 710 19.27 3.09 -21.37
C GLY A 710 18.00 2.97 -22.23
N HIS A 711 17.14 1.98 -21.95
CA HIS A 711 15.96 1.64 -22.75
C HIS A 711 14.63 1.94 -22.04
N VAL A 712 14.64 2.86 -21.07
CA VAL A 712 13.48 3.21 -20.22
C VAL A 712 12.22 3.55 -21.02
N ASP A 713 12.32 4.37 -22.06
CA ASP A 713 11.13 4.80 -22.84
C ASP A 713 10.49 3.64 -23.61
N LYS A 714 11.32 2.70 -24.10
CA LYS A 714 10.83 1.45 -24.71
C LYS A 714 10.13 0.58 -23.67
N PHE A 715 10.70 0.46 -22.47
CA PHE A 715 10.08 -0.28 -21.37
C PHE A 715 8.74 0.32 -20.95
N LYS A 716 8.66 1.65 -20.74
CA LYS A 716 7.41 2.37 -20.43
C LYS A 716 6.34 2.12 -21.50
N ALA A 717 6.71 2.18 -22.78
CA ALA A 717 5.80 1.92 -23.89
C ALA A 717 5.32 0.45 -23.94
N GLU A 718 6.21 -0.54 -23.75
CA GLU A 718 5.84 -1.95 -23.71
C GLU A 718 4.97 -2.29 -22.50
N TYR A 719 5.31 -1.78 -21.31
CA TYR A 719 4.52 -1.93 -20.09
C TYR A 719 3.10 -1.32 -20.22
N ALA A 720 3.00 -0.08 -20.71
CA ALA A 720 1.71 0.57 -20.94
C ALA A 720 0.85 -0.20 -21.97
N ASN A 721 1.46 -0.76 -23.02
CA ASN A 721 0.75 -1.56 -24.00
C ASN A 721 0.34 -2.95 -23.48
N THR A 722 1.13 -3.57 -22.61
CA THR A 722 0.71 -4.81 -21.92
C THR A 722 -0.46 -4.56 -20.98
N ARG A 723 -0.45 -3.49 -20.18
CA ARG A 723 -1.57 -3.17 -19.27
C ARG A 723 -2.84 -2.73 -20.03
N ARG A 724 -2.72 -2.01 -21.15
CA ARG A 724 -3.83 -1.75 -22.09
C ARG A 724 -4.48 -3.05 -22.60
N ARG A 725 -3.67 -4.05 -22.98
CA ARG A 725 -4.17 -5.38 -23.38
C ARG A 725 -4.76 -6.18 -22.22
N GLN A 726 -4.21 -6.08 -21.01
CA GLN A 726 -4.80 -6.75 -19.84
C GLN A 726 -6.17 -6.16 -19.52
N LYS A 727 -6.35 -4.82 -19.57
CA LYS A 727 -7.67 -4.16 -19.49
C LYS A 727 -8.69 -4.76 -20.46
N GLU A 728 -8.30 -4.95 -21.72
CA GLU A 728 -9.13 -5.56 -22.78
C GLU A 728 -9.44 -7.05 -22.55
N LEU A 729 -8.70 -7.74 -21.67
CA LEU A 729 -8.86 -9.15 -21.33
C LEU A 729 -9.57 -9.39 -19.98
N LEU A 730 -9.75 -8.35 -19.16
CA LEU A 730 -10.56 -8.39 -17.92
C LEU A 730 -12.06 -8.28 -18.26
N ILE A 731 -12.43 -7.31 -19.09
CA ILE A 731 -13.84 -7.00 -19.34
C ILE A 731 -14.51 -8.10 -20.18
N PRO A 732 -15.58 -8.76 -19.69
CA PRO A 732 -16.24 -9.85 -20.41
C PRO A 732 -17.11 -9.31 -21.56
N ALA A 733 -17.33 -10.13 -22.59
CA ALA A 733 -18.12 -9.76 -23.77
C ALA A 733 -19.63 -9.56 -23.50
N SER A 734 -20.12 -10.02 -22.34
CA SER A 734 -21.51 -9.90 -21.88
C SER A 734 -21.57 -10.14 -20.36
N VAL A 735 -22.51 -9.49 -19.68
CA VAL A 735 -22.78 -9.64 -18.24
C VAL A 735 -24.23 -10.10 -18.07
N THR A 736 -24.49 -11.03 -17.15
CA THR A 736 -25.81 -11.62 -16.87
C THR A 736 -26.36 -11.11 -15.53
N LEU A 737 -27.35 -10.21 -15.59
CA LEU A 737 -27.92 -9.55 -14.39
C LEU A 737 -29.09 -10.33 -13.74
N ILE A 738 -29.27 -11.60 -14.11
CA ILE A 738 -30.43 -12.45 -13.75
C ILE A 738 -30.04 -13.59 -12.80
N ASP A 739 -28.74 -13.91 -12.70
CA ASP A 739 -28.23 -14.95 -11.80
C ASP A 739 -28.56 -14.60 -10.32
N GLU A 740 -28.99 -15.58 -9.51
CA GLU A 740 -29.65 -15.32 -8.20
C GLU A 740 -28.79 -14.47 -7.23
N ASP A 741 -27.47 -14.66 -7.28
CA ASP A 741 -26.46 -13.95 -6.48
C ASP A 741 -25.82 -12.74 -7.19
N GLY A 742 -26.07 -12.54 -8.48
CA GLY A 742 -25.48 -11.44 -9.27
C GLY A 742 -23.97 -11.57 -9.55
N ALA A 743 -23.39 -12.75 -9.36
CA ALA A 743 -21.94 -12.99 -9.40
C ALA A 743 -21.23 -12.47 -10.67
N SER A 744 -21.86 -12.50 -11.85
CA SER A 744 -21.23 -11.99 -13.08
C SER A 744 -20.96 -10.47 -13.06
N LEU A 745 -21.76 -9.71 -12.30
CA LEU A 745 -21.52 -8.29 -12.03
C LEU A 745 -20.50 -8.11 -10.89
N HIS A 746 -20.54 -8.97 -9.87
CA HIS A 746 -19.60 -8.93 -8.74
C HIS A 746 -18.16 -9.09 -9.23
N ASN A 747 -17.87 -10.18 -9.93
CA ASN A 747 -16.55 -10.46 -10.52
C ASN A 747 -16.05 -9.34 -11.44
N LEU A 748 -16.94 -8.70 -12.21
CA LEU A 748 -16.57 -7.57 -13.07
C LEU A 748 -16.14 -6.34 -12.25
N LEU A 749 -16.89 -6.00 -11.20
CA LEU A 749 -16.55 -4.87 -10.34
C LEU A 749 -15.30 -5.16 -9.49
N GLU A 750 -15.07 -6.40 -9.07
CA GLU A 750 -13.83 -6.86 -8.42
C GLU A 750 -12.60 -6.75 -9.34
N GLU A 751 -12.65 -7.37 -10.53
CA GLU A 751 -11.55 -7.30 -11.53
C GLU A 751 -11.25 -5.84 -11.92
N MET A 752 -12.28 -4.99 -12.00
CA MET A 752 -12.09 -3.54 -12.26
C MET A 752 -11.47 -2.81 -11.07
N ALA A 753 -11.93 -3.06 -9.84
CA ALA A 753 -11.44 -2.39 -8.63
C ALA A 753 -9.97 -2.73 -8.38
N GLY A 754 -9.62 -4.03 -8.30
CA GLY A 754 -8.25 -4.45 -8.01
C GLY A 754 -7.25 -4.05 -9.11
N PHE A 755 -7.66 -4.06 -10.38
CA PHE A 755 -6.81 -3.51 -11.45
C PHE A 755 -6.51 -2.02 -11.22
N ALA A 756 -7.53 -1.21 -10.95
CA ALA A 756 -7.37 0.23 -10.72
C ALA A 756 -6.57 0.55 -9.45
N ILE A 757 -6.79 -0.20 -8.37
CA ILE A 757 -6.01 -0.11 -7.11
C ILE A 757 -4.53 -0.44 -7.38
N VAL A 758 -4.22 -1.48 -8.14
CA VAL A 758 -2.83 -1.82 -8.52
C VAL A 758 -2.19 -0.73 -9.38
N GLU A 759 -2.89 -0.17 -10.38
CA GLU A 759 -2.32 0.91 -11.20
C GLU A 759 -2.05 2.18 -10.36
N ARG A 760 -2.99 2.59 -9.48
CA ARG A 760 -2.82 3.77 -8.61
C ARG A 760 -1.74 3.55 -7.55
N SER A 761 -1.59 2.33 -7.03
CA SER A 761 -0.53 1.96 -6.08
C SER A 761 0.84 1.89 -6.77
N THR A 762 0.90 1.38 -8.00
CA THR A 762 2.10 1.43 -8.84
C THR A 762 2.52 2.88 -9.11
N MET A 763 1.57 3.77 -9.40
CA MET A 763 1.82 5.21 -9.59
C MET A 763 2.32 5.89 -8.30
N LYS A 764 1.77 5.53 -7.12
CA LYS A 764 2.26 6.01 -5.81
C LYS A 764 3.70 5.54 -5.53
N ARG A 765 4.03 4.26 -5.78
CA ARG A 765 5.36 3.68 -5.53
C ARG A 765 6.40 4.07 -6.60
N ILE A 766 5.99 4.34 -7.85
CA ILE A 766 6.88 4.67 -8.98
C ILE A 766 6.28 5.80 -9.85
N PRO A 767 6.41 7.09 -9.44
CA PRO A 767 5.79 8.22 -10.15
C PRO A 767 6.24 8.41 -11.60
N ASP A 768 7.50 8.06 -11.92
CA ASP A 768 8.05 8.24 -13.27
C ASP A 768 7.53 7.21 -14.29
N LEU A 769 6.87 6.12 -13.87
CA LEU A 769 6.54 5.00 -14.77
C LEU A 769 5.42 5.35 -15.77
N ARG A 770 4.42 6.12 -15.35
CA ARG A 770 3.36 6.70 -16.19
C ARG A 770 2.83 8.00 -15.58
N SER A 771 2.21 8.84 -16.41
CA SER A 771 1.49 10.01 -15.90
C SER A 771 0.19 9.59 -15.18
N PRO A 772 -0.35 10.41 -14.26
CA PRO A 772 -1.68 10.18 -13.70
C PRO A 772 -2.76 10.17 -14.79
N VAL A 773 -2.60 11.01 -15.83
CA VAL A 773 -3.52 11.09 -16.97
C VAL A 773 -3.61 9.76 -17.73
N ASP A 774 -2.50 9.05 -17.93
CA ASP A 774 -2.51 7.70 -18.54
C ASP A 774 -3.32 6.68 -17.71
N VAL A 775 -3.38 6.85 -16.38
CA VAL A 775 -4.12 5.95 -15.48
C VAL A 775 -5.60 6.33 -15.45
N ASP A 776 -5.90 7.63 -15.45
CA ASP A 776 -7.27 8.14 -15.44
C ASP A 776 -7.97 7.90 -16.82
N GLU A 777 -7.26 8.03 -17.95
CA GLU A 777 -7.77 7.63 -19.28
C GLU A 777 -8.08 6.12 -19.38
N LEU A 778 -7.26 5.28 -18.74
CA LEU A 778 -7.52 3.83 -18.69
C LEU A 778 -8.78 3.54 -17.87
N TRP A 779 -8.93 4.20 -16.73
CA TRP A 779 -10.09 4.10 -15.84
C TRP A 779 -11.39 4.53 -16.56
N ASP A 780 -11.44 5.74 -17.12
CA ASP A 780 -12.61 6.24 -17.85
C ASP A 780 -13.02 5.29 -19.00
N SER A 781 -12.04 4.71 -19.69
CA SER A 781 -12.27 3.69 -20.72
C SER A 781 -12.83 2.38 -20.18
N MET A 782 -12.45 1.94 -18.97
CA MET A 782 -13.06 0.79 -18.29
C MET A 782 -14.51 1.12 -17.90
N CYS A 783 -14.74 2.27 -17.28
CA CYS A 783 -16.06 2.72 -16.88
C CYS A 783 -17.02 2.77 -18.08
N GLN A 784 -16.67 3.48 -19.16
CA GLN A 784 -17.52 3.56 -20.36
C GLN A 784 -17.89 2.19 -20.94
N THR A 785 -16.95 1.23 -20.91
CA THR A 785 -17.19 -0.13 -21.41
C THR A 785 -18.13 -0.91 -20.48
N ALA A 786 -17.91 -0.85 -19.16
CA ALA A 786 -18.77 -1.49 -18.17
C ALA A 786 -20.18 -0.88 -18.14
N VAL A 787 -20.29 0.45 -18.20
CA VAL A 787 -21.54 1.22 -18.35
C VAL A 787 -22.33 0.73 -19.57
N GLY A 788 -21.67 0.53 -20.72
CA GLY A 788 -22.29 0.00 -21.93
C GLY A 788 -22.80 -1.43 -21.79
N LEU A 789 -22.04 -2.31 -21.11
CA LEU A 789 -22.44 -3.70 -20.84
C LEU A 789 -23.62 -3.79 -19.86
N ILE A 790 -23.55 -3.06 -18.74
CA ILE A 790 -24.63 -2.99 -17.73
C ILE A 790 -25.90 -2.41 -18.36
N SER A 791 -25.80 -1.29 -19.08
CA SER A 791 -26.96 -0.66 -19.74
C SER A 791 -27.63 -1.57 -20.77
N LYS A 792 -26.86 -2.44 -21.44
CA LYS A 792 -27.40 -3.44 -22.36
C LYS A 792 -28.11 -4.58 -21.61
N ALA A 793 -27.51 -5.11 -20.55
CA ALA A 793 -28.07 -6.21 -19.76
C ALA A 793 -29.31 -5.78 -18.93
N LEU A 794 -29.41 -4.51 -18.54
CA LEU A 794 -30.59 -3.97 -17.83
C LEU A 794 -31.90 -4.02 -18.64
N GLY A 795 -31.82 -4.25 -19.96
CA GLY A 795 -32.99 -4.53 -20.78
C GLY A 795 -33.69 -5.85 -20.43
N GLU A 796 -32.98 -6.80 -19.80
CA GLU A 796 -33.45 -8.15 -19.51
C GLU A 796 -33.92 -8.33 -18.04
N VAL A 797 -33.84 -7.27 -17.21
CA VAL A 797 -34.22 -7.30 -15.79
C VAL A 797 -35.63 -6.74 -15.60
N ASP A 798 -36.58 -7.57 -15.16
CA ASP A 798 -37.97 -7.17 -14.88
C ASP A 798 -38.34 -7.11 -13.38
N THR A 799 -37.43 -7.48 -12.49
CA THR A 799 -37.68 -7.52 -11.03
C THR A 799 -37.06 -6.32 -10.32
N ALA A 800 -37.88 -5.54 -9.60
CA ALA A 800 -37.46 -4.34 -8.88
C ALA A 800 -36.44 -4.62 -7.75
N GLU A 801 -36.54 -5.77 -7.09
CA GLU A 801 -35.60 -6.20 -6.03
C GLU A 801 -34.20 -6.48 -6.57
N SER A 802 -34.08 -7.08 -7.76
CA SER A 802 -32.79 -7.30 -8.44
C SER A 802 -32.10 -5.97 -8.75
N ILE A 803 -32.86 -4.94 -9.13
CA ILE A 803 -32.32 -3.60 -9.37
C ILE A 803 -31.80 -2.96 -8.06
N LEU A 804 -32.43 -3.22 -6.91
CA LEU A 804 -31.90 -2.77 -5.61
C LEU A 804 -30.61 -3.50 -5.22
N LYS A 805 -30.49 -4.82 -5.48
CA LYS A 805 -29.21 -5.55 -5.34
C LYS A 805 -28.12 -4.90 -6.20
N ILE A 806 -28.41 -4.65 -7.48
CA ILE A 806 -27.49 -4.04 -8.45
C ILE A 806 -27.09 -2.61 -8.04
N LYS A 807 -28.03 -1.78 -7.57
CA LYS A 807 -27.75 -0.44 -7.04
C LYS A 807 -26.78 -0.49 -5.87
N ASN A 808 -27.01 -1.39 -4.91
CA ASN A 808 -26.16 -1.51 -3.72
C ASN A 808 -24.72 -1.94 -4.05
N LEU A 809 -24.55 -2.88 -4.99
CA LEU A 809 -23.23 -3.31 -5.47
C LEU A 809 -22.47 -2.18 -6.19
N ILE A 810 -23.15 -1.44 -7.07
CA ILE A 810 -22.55 -0.31 -7.79
C ILE A 810 -22.22 0.85 -6.83
N ALA A 811 -23.08 1.13 -5.86
CA ALA A 811 -22.82 2.17 -4.85
C ALA A 811 -21.63 1.82 -3.92
N LEU A 812 -21.52 0.55 -3.50
CA LEU A 812 -20.36 0.06 -2.73
C LEU A 812 -19.06 0.17 -3.54
N PHE A 813 -19.09 -0.19 -4.82
CA PHE A 813 -17.97 -0.03 -5.73
C PHE A 813 -17.58 1.44 -5.92
N MET A 814 -18.55 2.33 -6.14
CA MET A 814 -18.29 3.78 -6.23
C MET A 814 -17.65 4.32 -4.94
N GLN A 815 -18.15 3.94 -3.76
CA GLN A 815 -17.58 4.32 -2.46
C GLN A 815 -16.15 3.81 -2.30
N THR A 816 -15.88 2.56 -2.70
CA THR A 816 -14.53 1.97 -2.65
C THR A 816 -13.54 2.71 -3.55
N MET A 817 -13.96 3.05 -4.78
CA MET A 817 -13.09 3.70 -5.77
C MET A 817 -12.88 5.20 -5.50
N ASP A 818 -13.84 5.86 -4.87
CA ASP A 818 -13.73 7.24 -4.37
C ASP A 818 -12.68 7.35 -3.24
N THR A 819 -12.54 6.33 -2.37
CA THR A 819 -11.42 6.24 -1.39
C THR A 819 -10.05 6.32 -2.08
N TRP A 820 -9.93 5.85 -3.34
CA TRP A 820 -8.70 5.87 -4.15
C TRP A 820 -8.58 7.09 -5.09
N ASN A 821 -9.45 8.10 -4.93
CA ASN A 821 -9.55 9.29 -5.77
C ASN A 821 -9.71 8.98 -7.27
N PHE A 822 -10.61 8.05 -7.62
CA PHE A 822 -11.02 7.80 -9.00
C PHE A 822 -12.36 8.48 -9.33
N SER A 823 -12.53 8.92 -10.58
CA SER A 823 -13.76 9.57 -11.03
C SER A 823 -14.91 8.57 -11.15
N VAL A 824 -15.97 8.73 -10.35
CA VAL A 824 -17.14 7.83 -10.35
C VAL A 824 -18.31 8.34 -11.22
N ILE A 825 -18.14 9.47 -11.92
CA ILE A 825 -19.21 10.17 -12.68
C ILE A 825 -19.94 9.24 -13.67
N ALA A 826 -19.21 8.39 -14.38
CA ALA A 826 -19.78 7.48 -15.36
C ALA A 826 -20.72 6.40 -14.74
N PHE A 827 -20.54 6.06 -13.46
CA PHE A 827 -21.44 5.16 -12.75
C PHE A 827 -22.64 5.89 -12.11
N ASP A 828 -22.52 7.18 -11.82
CA ASP A 828 -23.64 8.03 -11.39
C ASP A 828 -24.68 8.18 -12.52
N GLU A 829 -24.23 8.25 -13.79
CA GLU A 829 -25.12 8.13 -14.96
C GLU A 829 -25.84 6.77 -15.04
N VAL A 830 -25.20 5.67 -14.60
CA VAL A 830 -25.84 4.35 -14.50
C VAL A 830 -26.83 4.30 -13.35
N LEU A 831 -26.56 4.93 -12.20
CA LEU A 831 -27.55 5.09 -11.13
C LEU A 831 -28.80 5.84 -11.62
N LEU A 832 -28.64 6.89 -12.43
CA LEU A 832 -29.78 7.57 -13.09
C LEU A 832 -30.58 6.65 -14.03
N ILE A 833 -29.93 5.71 -14.74
CA ILE A 833 -30.60 4.74 -15.63
C ILE A 833 -31.32 3.66 -14.80
N LEU A 834 -30.66 3.11 -13.79
CA LEU A 834 -31.22 2.15 -12.83
C LEU A 834 -32.45 2.73 -12.14
N PHE A 835 -32.38 3.98 -11.68
CA PHE A 835 -33.50 4.67 -11.05
C PHE A 835 -34.71 4.81 -11.97
N LYS A 836 -34.50 5.18 -13.25
CA LYS A 836 -35.60 5.28 -14.24
C LYS A 836 -36.26 3.92 -14.48
N LYS A 837 -35.48 2.86 -14.72
CA LYS A 837 -35.99 1.49 -14.90
C LYS A 837 -36.69 0.96 -13.63
N TYR A 838 -36.16 1.27 -12.44
CA TYR A 838 -36.81 0.97 -11.16
C TYR A 838 -38.16 1.67 -11.04
N ALA A 839 -38.22 2.99 -11.28
CA ALA A 839 -39.44 3.78 -11.25
C ALA A 839 -40.49 3.31 -12.26
N GLU A 840 -40.08 2.89 -13.47
CA GLU A 840 -40.97 2.29 -14.47
C GLU A 840 -41.58 0.95 -14.01
N LEU A 841 -40.76 0.04 -13.47
CA LEU A 841 -41.24 -1.24 -12.95
C LEU A 841 -42.13 -1.07 -11.71
N LEU A 842 -41.75 -0.16 -10.81
CA LEU A 842 -42.54 0.19 -9.62
C LEU A 842 -43.88 0.80 -10.02
N LYS A 843 -43.89 1.78 -10.94
CA LYS A 843 -45.11 2.36 -11.49
C LYS A 843 -46.00 1.31 -12.14
N LYS A 844 -45.43 0.37 -12.90
CA LYS A 844 -46.19 -0.72 -13.54
C LYS A 844 -46.87 -1.60 -12.48
N ARG A 845 -46.12 -2.12 -11.51
CA ARG A 845 -46.65 -2.95 -10.41
C ARG A 845 -47.80 -2.26 -9.70
N PHE A 846 -47.55 -1.08 -9.15
CA PHE A 846 -48.57 -0.34 -8.40
C PHE A 846 -49.75 0.09 -9.29
N SER A 847 -49.55 0.35 -10.59
CA SER A 847 -50.65 0.59 -11.55
C SER A 847 -51.58 -0.62 -11.71
N ASP A 848 -51.04 -1.84 -11.60
CA ASP A 848 -51.84 -3.07 -11.66
C ASP A 848 -52.53 -3.32 -10.29
N ASP A 849 -51.81 -3.12 -9.17
CA ASP A 849 -52.36 -3.20 -7.80
C ASP A 849 -53.54 -2.21 -7.60
N PHE A 850 -53.39 -0.93 -7.99
CA PHE A 850 -54.48 0.06 -7.96
C PHE A 850 -55.66 -0.34 -8.85
N GLN A 851 -55.39 -0.96 -10.03
CA GLN A 851 -56.48 -1.38 -10.92
C GLN A 851 -57.30 -2.51 -10.28
N GLU A 852 -56.68 -3.44 -9.57
CA GLU A 852 -57.37 -4.51 -8.84
C GLU A 852 -58.24 -3.93 -7.72
N ILE A 853 -57.70 -3.04 -6.89
CA ILE A 853 -58.44 -2.38 -5.79
C ILE A 853 -59.69 -1.65 -6.30
N VAL A 854 -59.54 -0.78 -7.31
CA VAL A 854 -60.67 0.04 -7.83
C VAL A 854 -61.70 -0.81 -8.60
N THR A 855 -61.30 -1.97 -9.11
CA THR A 855 -62.22 -2.91 -9.78
C THR A 855 -62.98 -3.80 -8.79
N THR A 856 -62.46 -3.98 -7.58
CA THR A 856 -62.98 -4.91 -6.56
C THR A 856 -63.82 -4.20 -5.48
N ASP A 857 -63.73 -2.88 -5.32
CA ASP A 857 -64.53 -2.13 -4.33
C ASP A 857 -66.04 -2.13 -4.66
N ASP A 858 -66.88 -2.35 -3.65
CA ASP A 858 -68.35 -2.34 -3.77
C ASP A 858 -68.96 -0.91 -3.73
N TYR A 859 -68.15 0.13 -3.53
CA TYR A 859 -68.57 1.53 -3.40
C TYR A 859 -69.62 1.76 -2.29
N MET A 860 -69.37 1.17 -1.11
CA MET A 860 -70.16 1.34 0.12
C MET A 860 -69.32 1.95 1.26
N PRO A 861 -69.92 2.73 2.19
CA PRO A 861 -69.23 3.25 3.38
C PRO A 861 -68.59 2.14 4.22
N MET A 862 -67.33 2.28 4.62
CA MET A 862 -66.58 1.23 5.33
C MET A 862 -67.05 1.07 6.79
N PRO A 863 -67.58 -0.09 7.21
CA PRO A 863 -67.92 -0.37 8.61
C PRO A 863 -66.70 -0.87 9.38
N ILE A 864 -66.54 -0.39 10.62
CA ILE A 864 -65.45 -0.79 11.54
C ILE A 864 -66.04 -1.28 12.86
N GLN A 865 -65.61 -2.47 13.30
CA GLN A 865 -66.17 -3.14 14.48
C GLN A 865 -65.31 -2.97 15.73
N THR A 866 -64.01 -2.68 15.58
CA THR A 866 -63.06 -2.58 16.68
C THR A 866 -62.25 -1.27 16.66
N LEU A 867 -61.78 -0.85 17.84
CA LEU A 867 -60.89 0.30 17.98
C LEU A 867 -59.51 0.05 17.32
N GLU A 868 -59.03 -1.19 17.31
CA GLU A 868 -57.77 -1.52 16.61
C GLU A 868 -57.84 -1.34 15.09
N GLU A 869 -58.93 -1.78 14.46
CA GLU A 869 -59.18 -1.54 13.03
C GLU A 869 -59.28 -0.04 12.75
N TYR A 870 -59.94 0.70 13.65
CA TYR A 870 -60.08 2.15 13.55
C TYR A 870 -58.73 2.87 13.60
N GLU A 871 -57.88 2.55 14.56
CA GLU A 871 -56.52 3.11 14.67
C GLU A 871 -55.64 2.69 13.49
N LYS A 872 -55.76 1.46 12.98
CA LYS A 872 -55.04 1.02 11.76
C LYS A 872 -55.45 1.85 10.54
N VAL A 873 -56.74 2.14 10.36
CA VAL A 873 -57.22 2.99 9.25
C VAL A 873 -56.84 4.46 9.43
N LEU A 874 -56.91 5.02 10.65
CA LEU A 874 -56.44 6.38 10.93
C LEU A 874 -54.93 6.55 10.70
N ASN A 875 -54.11 5.59 11.14
CA ASN A 875 -52.66 5.70 11.01
C ASN A 875 -52.20 5.70 9.55
N VAL A 876 -52.96 5.10 8.62
CA VAL A 876 -52.55 4.96 7.20
C VAL A 876 -53.31 5.86 6.23
N SER A 877 -54.58 6.20 6.49
CA SER A 877 -55.32 7.17 5.67
C SER A 877 -54.99 8.61 6.09
N TRP A 878 -55.04 9.56 5.15
CA TRP A 878 -54.95 11.00 5.46
C TRP A 878 -56.33 11.54 5.88
N TYR A 879 -56.87 11.03 7.00
CA TYR A 879 -58.19 11.40 7.51
C TYR A 879 -58.10 11.93 8.94
N ASN A 880 -58.38 13.22 9.10
CA ASN A 880 -58.46 13.87 10.41
C ASN A 880 -59.88 13.70 10.99
N PRO A 881 -60.09 12.94 12.08
CA PRO A 881 -61.42 12.68 12.61
C PRO A 881 -62.01 13.91 13.30
N THR A 882 -63.26 14.24 12.97
CA THR A 882 -64.01 15.39 13.53
C THR A 882 -64.49 15.19 14.97
N LYS A 883 -64.14 14.08 15.62
CA LYS A 883 -64.42 13.76 17.03
C LYS A 883 -63.17 13.17 17.68
N GLN A 884 -62.91 13.56 18.92
CA GLN A 884 -61.78 13.03 19.71
C GLN A 884 -61.97 11.54 20.02
N HIS A 885 -60.86 10.79 20.11
CA HIS A 885 -60.81 9.32 20.31
C HIS A 885 -61.74 8.83 21.44
N GLU A 886 -61.82 9.57 22.55
CA GLU A 886 -62.57 9.19 23.76
C GLU A 886 -64.11 9.19 23.59
N GLN A 887 -64.64 9.70 22.48
CA GLN A 887 -66.09 9.86 22.24
C GLN A 887 -66.67 8.89 21.19
N GLN A 888 -65.92 7.87 20.79
CA GLN A 888 -66.31 6.95 19.72
C GLN A 888 -66.94 5.66 20.28
N VAL A 889 -68.01 5.22 19.62
CA VAL A 889 -68.77 4.01 19.95
C VAL A 889 -68.71 3.09 18.75
N PHE A 890 -68.35 1.82 18.98
CA PHE A 890 -68.26 0.80 17.94
C PHE A 890 -69.53 -0.09 17.94
N PRO A 891 -70.01 -0.55 16.78
CA PRO A 891 -69.45 -0.34 15.45
C PRO A 891 -69.65 1.09 14.94
N CYS A 892 -68.63 1.61 14.25
CA CYS A 892 -68.64 2.92 13.61
C CYS A 892 -68.56 2.75 12.08
N VAL A 893 -69.04 3.72 11.32
CA VAL A 893 -68.96 3.71 9.85
C VAL A 893 -68.17 4.94 9.39
N LEU A 894 -67.18 4.74 8.53
CA LEU A 894 -66.37 5.80 7.94
C LEU A 894 -67.04 6.35 6.66
N PRO A 895 -66.80 7.62 6.31
CA PRO A 895 -67.48 8.28 5.18
C PRO A 895 -67.05 7.76 3.81
N PHE A 896 -65.86 7.17 3.70
CA PHE A 896 -65.29 6.62 2.47
C PHE A 896 -65.46 5.09 2.35
N SER A 897 -65.33 4.55 1.14
CA SER A 897 -65.29 3.09 0.91
C SER A 897 -63.89 2.50 1.15
N GLN A 898 -63.80 1.16 1.14
CA GLN A 898 -62.58 0.41 1.44
C GLN A 898 -61.44 0.71 0.46
N MET A 899 -61.77 1.09 -0.79
CA MET A 899 -60.84 1.64 -1.78
C MET A 899 -59.92 2.73 -1.21
N TYR A 900 -60.42 3.72 -0.48
CA TYR A 900 -59.62 4.89 -0.10
C TYR A 900 -58.46 4.53 0.87
N PRO A 901 -58.69 3.81 1.99
CA PRO A 901 -57.60 3.32 2.84
C PRO A 901 -56.62 2.37 2.14
N LEU A 902 -57.10 1.48 1.27
CA LEU A 902 -56.23 0.58 0.49
C LEU A 902 -55.31 1.37 -0.45
N CYS A 903 -55.86 2.33 -1.20
CA CYS A 903 -55.03 3.21 -2.02
C CYS A 903 -54.06 4.06 -1.16
N CYS A 904 -54.45 4.48 0.05
CA CYS A 904 -53.52 5.18 0.96
C CYS A 904 -52.37 4.28 1.45
N ILE A 905 -52.63 3.00 1.75
CA ILE A 905 -51.59 2.00 2.06
C ILE A 905 -50.60 1.94 0.90
N ASP A 906 -51.09 1.76 -0.33
CA ASP A 906 -50.23 1.55 -1.48
C ASP A 906 -49.50 2.81 -1.96
N ILE A 907 -50.11 4.01 -1.87
CA ILE A 907 -49.39 5.26 -2.12
C ILE A 907 -48.24 5.44 -1.11
N ARG A 908 -48.46 5.14 0.17
CA ARG A 908 -47.38 5.22 1.19
C ARG A 908 -46.31 4.14 0.98
N ASN A 909 -46.71 2.93 0.57
CA ASN A 909 -45.78 1.84 0.25
C ASN A 909 -44.92 2.18 -0.98
N PHE A 910 -45.54 2.73 -2.03
CA PHE A 910 -44.89 3.26 -3.22
C PHE A 910 -43.90 4.37 -2.87
N LEU A 911 -44.32 5.38 -2.10
CA LEU A 911 -43.43 6.45 -1.60
C LEU A 911 -42.25 5.88 -0.81
N ASN A 912 -42.49 4.97 0.14
CA ASN A 912 -41.43 4.36 0.95
C ASN A 912 -40.43 3.57 0.10
N GLN A 913 -40.87 2.81 -0.90
CA GLN A 913 -39.98 2.09 -1.83
C GLN A 913 -39.20 3.04 -2.73
N PHE A 914 -39.83 4.14 -3.17
CA PHE A 914 -39.19 5.19 -3.97
C PHE A 914 -38.07 5.91 -3.19
N TYR A 915 -38.34 6.30 -1.94
CA TYR A 915 -37.34 6.88 -1.05
C TYR A 915 -36.30 5.86 -0.56
N PHE A 916 -36.64 4.57 -0.44
CA PHE A 916 -35.66 3.52 -0.15
C PHE A 916 -34.59 3.41 -1.25
N PHE A 917 -34.96 3.59 -2.53
CA PHE A 917 -33.97 3.74 -3.61
C PHE A 917 -33.14 5.03 -3.44
N ALA A 918 -33.79 6.14 -3.08
CA ALA A 918 -33.18 7.47 -2.94
C ALA A 918 -32.09 7.56 -1.84
N ASN A 919 -32.24 6.79 -0.75
CA ASN A 919 -31.49 7.00 0.48
C ASN A 919 -29.95 6.92 0.30
N ASN A 920 -29.29 7.87 0.96
CA ASN A 920 -27.86 8.07 1.22
C ASN A 920 -26.85 8.06 0.05
N GLU A 921 -27.23 7.57 -1.14
CA GLU A 921 -26.26 7.21 -2.19
C GLU A 921 -26.58 7.79 -3.58
N PHE A 922 -27.62 8.62 -3.71
CA PHE A 922 -28.04 9.20 -4.99
C PHE A 922 -27.66 10.68 -5.11
N SER A 923 -26.96 11.04 -6.19
CA SER A 923 -26.42 12.40 -6.39
C SER A 923 -27.44 13.44 -6.85
N HIS A 924 -28.62 13.00 -7.33
CA HIS A 924 -29.57 13.83 -8.08
C HIS A 924 -30.99 13.88 -7.46
N PRO A 925 -31.19 14.53 -6.29
CA PRO A 925 -32.49 14.59 -5.63
C PRO A 925 -33.58 15.24 -6.50
N ASP A 926 -33.27 16.27 -7.29
CA ASP A 926 -34.24 16.94 -8.17
C ASP A 926 -34.85 15.99 -9.22
N VAL A 927 -34.09 14.99 -9.67
CA VAL A 927 -34.56 13.96 -10.62
C VAL A 927 -35.48 12.96 -9.94
N ILE A 928 -35.27 12.70 -8.64
CA ILE A 928 -36.17 11.88 -7.83
C ILE A 928 -37.51 12.59 -7.65
N ASP A 929 -37.49 13.82 -7.15
CA ASP A 929 -38.68 14.68 -7.00
C ASP A 929 -39.48 14.75 -8.31
N GLN A 930 -38.81 15.04 -9.43
CA GLN A 930 -39.48 15.24 -10.70
C GLN A 930 -40.05 13.95 -11.28
N THR A 931 -39.36 12.81 -11.11
CA THR A 931 -39.87 11.50 -11.53
C THR A 931 -41.02 11.03 -10.63
N LEU A 932 -40.93 11.27 -9.32
CA LEU A 932 -41.96 10.94 -8.34
C LEU A 932 -43.26 11.71 -8.61
N GLN A 933 -43.16 13.03 -8.79
CA GLN A 933 -44.29 13.88 -9.14
C GLN A 933 -44.98 13.39 -10.42
N ASN A 934 -44.22 13.07 -11.47
CA ASN A 934 -44.77 12.59 -12.74
C ASN A 934 -45.40 11.19 -12.62
N ALA A 935 -44.75 10.26 -11.93
CA ALA A 935 -45.27 8.90 -11.76
C ALA A 935 -46.56 8.90 -10.91
N LEU A 936 -46.60 9.70 -9.85
CA LEU A 936 -47.79 9.84 -9.01
C LEU A 936 -48.93 10.58 -9.75
N ASP A 937 -48.64 11.66 -10.47
CA ASP A 937 -49.61 12.34 -11.34
C ASP A 937 -50.23 11.34 -12.33
N GLU A 938 -49.42 10.47 -12.93
CA GLU A 938 -49.85 9.46 -13.91
C GLU A 938 -50.73 8.38 -13.25
N LEU A 939 -50.32 7.82 -12.10
CA LEU A 939 -51.07 6.81 -11.36
C LEU A 939 -52.42 7.36 -10.87
N LEU A 940 -52.39 8.48 -10.16
CA LEU A 940 -53.60 9.10 -9.62
C LEU A 940 -54.54 9.59 -10.74
N SER A 941 -54.00 10.20 -11.81
CA SER A 941 -54.83 10.71 -12.90
C SER A 941 -55.41 9.59 -13.77
N ASN A 942 -54.59 8.64 -14.21
CA ASN A 942 -54.96 7.72 -15.31
C ASN A 942 -55.50 6.38 -14.82
N LYS A 943 -55.29 6.03 -13.55
CA LYS A 943 -55.81 4.79 -12.95
C LYS A 943 -56.91 5.09 -11.94
N VAL A 944 -56.62 5.88 -10.91
CA VAL A 944 -57.63 6.19 -9.88
C VAL A 944 -58.73 7.11 -10.46
N CYS A 945 -58.36 8.27 -10.99
CA CYS A 945 -59.34 9.29 -11.39
C CYS A 945 -60.17 8.87 -12.62
N ASP A 946 -59.54 8.35 -13.68
CA ASP A 946 -60.26 7.97 -14.90
C ASP A 946 -61.16 6.73 -14.72
N THR A 947 -60.73 5.69 -13.98
CA THR A 947 -61.62 4.56 -13.68
C THR A 947 -62.81 4.99 -12.80
N LEU A 948 -62.62 5.92 -11.83
CA LEU A 948 -63.76 6.51 -11.10
C LEU A 948 -64.73 7.26 -12.04
N VAL A 949 -64.22 8.01 -13.02
CA VAL A 949 -65.05 8.71 -14.01
C VAL A 949 -65.81 7.72 -14.92
N GLU A 950 -65.21 6.61 -15.33
CA GLU A 950 -65.93 5.55 -16.05
C GLU A 950 -67.09 4.99 -15.20
N ARG A 951 -66.91 4.85 -13.87
CA ARG A 951 -67.96 4.40 -12.94
C ARG A 951 -69.05 5.44 -12.65
N LEU A 952 -68.83 6.74 -12.88
CA LEU A 952 -69.88 7.79 -12.83
C LEU A 952 -71.00 7.59 -13.87
N SER A 953 -70.80 6.69 -14.85
CA SER A 953 -71.86 6.24 -15.76
C SER A 953 -72.98 5.41 -15.10
N SER A 954 -72.79 4.95 -13.85
CA SER A 954 -73.79 4.20 -13.08
C SER A 954 -75.13 4.95 -12.94
N GLN A 955 -76.21 4.19 -12.71
CA GLN A 955 -77.54 4.70 -12.42
C GLN A 955 -77.87 4.70 -10.90
N TYR A 956 -77.03 4.09 -10.07
CA TYR A 956 -77.27 3.96 -8.64
C TYR A 956 -76.75 5.20 -7.88
N LEU A 957 -77.66 6.10 -7.51
CA LEU A 957 -77.35 7.35 -6.82
C LEU A 957 -76.40 7.19 -5.62
N GLY A 958 -76.60 6.15 -4.80
CA GLY A 958 -75.73 5.87 -3.65
C GLY A 958 -74.26 5.61 -4.02
N GLN A 959 -74.00 4.93 -5.13
CA GLN A 959 -72.63 4.72 -5.63
C GLN A 959 -72.01 6.04 -6.11
N ILE A 960 -72.78 6.88 -6.81
CA ILE A 960 -72.30 8.18 -7.32
C ILE A 960 -71.95 9.10 -6.14
N VAL A 961 -72.76 9.10 -5.08
CA VAL A 961 -72.51 9.84 -3.84
C VAL A 961 -71.27 9.32 -3.12
N GLN A 962 -71.09 8.00 -3.04
CA GLN A 962 -69.89 7.41 -2.43
C GLN A 962 -68.62 7.72 -3.25
N ILE A 963 -68.70 7.70 -4.58
CA ILE A 963 -67.62 8.12 -5.48
C ILE A 963 -67.30 9.61 -5.25
N LEU A 964 -68.30 10.49 -5.12
CA LEU A 964 -68.09 11.91 -4.82
C LEU A 964 -67.37 12.13 -3.48
N ILE A 965 -67.76 11.41 -2.42
CA ILE A 965 -67.09 11.48 -1.11
C ILE A 965 -65.65 10.92 -1.19
N ASN A 966 -65.45 9.82 -1.93
CA ASN A 966 -64.10 9.29 -2.18
C ASN A 966 -63.24 10.30 -2.95
N LEU A 967 -63.76 10.95 -4.00
CA LEU A 967 -63.06 11.98 -4.79
C LEU A 967 -62.68 13.19 -3.91
N GLU A 968 -63.53 13.60 -2.98
CA GLU A 968 -63.24 14.67 -2.01
C GLU A 968 -62.12 14.26 -1.03
N HIS A 969 -62.12 13.02 -0.53
CA HIS A 969 -61.03 12.52 0.29
C HIS A 969 -59.72 12.34 -0.50
N PHE A 970 -59.76 11.98 -1.78
CA PHE A 970 -58.58 11.98 -2.65
C PHE A 970 -58.06 13.41 -2.95
N GLU A 971 -58.94 14.42 -3.09
CA GLU A 971 -58.52 15.84 -3.20
C GLU A 971 -57.76 16.30 -1.95
N LEU A 972 -58.25 15.96 -0.76
CA LEU A 972 -57.58 16.24 0.52
C LEU A 972 -56.25 15.47 0.64
N ALA A 973 -56.23 14.18 0.30
CA ALA A 973 -55.02 13.37 0.32
C ALA A 973 -53.94 13.89 -0.64
N CYS A 974 -54.31 14.46 -1.80
CA CYS A 974 -53.35 15.08 -2.71
C CYS A 974 -52.68 16.31 -2.07
N HIS A 975 -53.42 17.16 -1.36
CA HIS A 975 -52.85 18.32 -0.65
C HIS A 975 -51.96 17.93 0.54
N GLU A 976 -52.34 16.93 1.33
CA GLU A 976 -51.47 16.37 2.39
C GLU A 976 -50.20 15.73 1.80
N LEU A 977 -50.31 15.08 0.63
CA LEU A 977 -49.16 14.50 -0.05
C LEU A 977 -48.25 15.56 -0.69
N GLU A 978 -48.80 16.63 -1.28
CA GLU A 978 -48.02 17.81 -1.71
C GLU A 978 -47.18 18.37 -0.56
N HIS A 979 -47.75 18.44 0.65
CA HIS A 979 -47.04 18.84 1.86
C HIS A 979 -45.99 17.80 2.33
N LEU A 980 -46.29 16.50 2.27
CA LEU A 980 -45.33 15.44 2.60
C LEU A 980 -44.15 15.39 1.63
N LEU A 981 -44.36 15.55 0.33
CA LEU A 981 -43.27 15.65 -0.66
C LEU A 981 -42.40 16.89 -0.40
N ALA A 982 -43.02 18.02 -0.06
CA ALA A 982 -42.28 19.23 0.32
C ALA A 982 -41.47 19.07 1.62
N ALA A 983 -41.96 18.27 2.58
CA ALA A 983 -41.28 17.97 3.85
C ALA A 983 -40.21 16.86 3.74
N ALA A 984 -40.35 15.93 2.78
CA ALA A 984 -39.40 14.86 2.52
C ALA A 984 -38.15 15.31 1.74
N ARG A 985 -38.15 16.55 1.23
CA ARG A 985 -36.95 17.16 0.63
C ARG A 985 -35.84 17.30 1.66
N SER A 986 -34.65 16.84 1.29
CA SER A 986 -33.44 17.14 2.07
C SER A 986 -33.22 18.67 2.12
N SER A 987 -32.74 19.14 3.26
CA SER A 987 -32.69 20.56 3.67
C SER A 987 -31.83 21.49 2.80
N ASN A 988 -31.20 20.96 1.74
CA ASN A 988 -30.33 21.70 0.82
C ASN A 988 -31.04 22.10 -0.50
N ALA A 989 -32.24 21.57 -0.79
CA ALA A 989 -32.94 21.82 -2.06
C ALA A 989 -33.84 23.07 -1.98
N THR A 990 -33.47 24.16 -2.67
CA THR A 990 -34.25 25.42 -2.73
C THR A 990 -35.44 25.36 -3.71
N GLY A 991 -36.20 24.28 -3.66
CA GLY A 991 -37.38 24.06 -4.50
C GLY A 991 -38.63 24.77 -3.98
N GLY A 992 -39.38 25.41 -4.88
CA GLY A 992 -40.71 25.98 -4.58
C GLY A 992 -41.77 24.91 -4.26
N PRO A 993 -42.99 25.32 -3.86
CA PRO A 993 -44.06 24.38 -3.50
C PRO A 993 -44.38 23.42 -4.66
N ILE A 994 -44.53 22.13 -4.33
CA ILE A 994 -44.96 21.11 -5.28
C ILE A 994 -46.48 21.18 -5.40
N SER A 995 -46.98 21.18 -6.64
CA SER A 995 -48.41 21.02 -6.95
C SER A 995 -48.59 19.84 -7.91
N LEU A 996 -49.53 18.96 -7.62
CA LEU A 996 -49.87 17.83 -8.48
C LEU A 996 -50.94 18.24 -9.50
N LYS A 997 -50.81 17.75 -10.74
CA LYS A 997 -51.85 17.91 -11.78
C LYS A 997 -53.07 17.05 -11.44
N ALA A 998 -52.86 15.93 -10.73
CA ALA A 998 -53.93 15.10 -10.18
C ALA A 998 -54.92 15.91 -9.32
N THR A 999 -54.44 16.84 -8.49
CA THR A 999 -55.27 17.69 -7.61
C THR A 999 -56.31 18.49 -8.40
N GLU A 1000 -55.93 19.09 -9.53
CA GLU A 1000 -56.87 19.80 -10.41
C GLU A 1000 -57.82 18.83 -11.14
N LYS A 1001 -57.33 17.66 -11.56
CA LYS A 1001 -58.15 16.63 -12.21
C LYS A 1001 -59.24 16.10 -11.27
N PHE A 1002 -58.90 15.80 -10.00
CA PHE A 1002 -59.88 15.42 -8.97
C PHE A 1002 -60.90 16.52 -8.72
N ARG A 1003 -60.47 17.79 -8.55
CA ARG A 1003 -61.38 18.94 -8.35
C ARG A 1003 -62.36 19.15 -9.51
N ASN A 1004 -61.93 18.91 -10.75
CA ASN A 1004 -62.80 19.01 -11.92
C ASN A 1004 -63.76 17.81 -12.03
N ASN A 1005 -63.31 16.59 -11.71
CA ASN A 1005 -64.15 15.39 -11.72
C ASN A 1005 -65.12 15.32 -10.52
N LYS A 1006 -64.81 15.97 -9.39
CA LYS A 1006 -65.74 16.23 -8.29
C LYS A 1006 -66.97 17.00 -8.77
N LYS A 1007 -66.77 18.10 -9.50
CA LYS A 1007 -67.85 18.88 -10.13
C LYS A 1007 -68.63 18.09 -11.19
N ALA A 1008 -67.96 17.18 -11.90
CA ALA A 1008 -68.63 16.28 -12.84
C ALA A 1008 -69.53 15.26 -12.11
N ALA A 1009 -69.08 14.70 -10.97
CA ALA A 1009 -69.88 13.83 -10.11
C ALA A 1009 -71.05 14.57 -9.44
N GLU A 1010 -70.83 15.80 -8.95
CA GLU A 1010 -71.89 16.70 -8.48
C GLU A 1010 -72.94 16.91 -9.58
N LYS A 1011 -72.53 17.36 -10.79
CA LYS A 1011 -73.44 17.52 -11.94
C LYS A 1011 -74.20 16.23 -12.26
N ARG A 1012 -73.55 15.08 -12.16
CA ARG A 1012 -74.15 13.77 -12.42
C ARG A 1012 -75.22 13.38 -11.38
N ILE A 1013 -75.07 13.81 -10.13
CA ILE A 1013 -76.10 13.65 -9.09
C ILE A 1013 -77.37 14.43 -9.47
N PHE A 1014 -77.26 15.70 -9.88
CA PHE A 1014 -78.40 16.49 -10.36
C PHE A 1014 -79.10 15.81 -11.55
N GLU A 1015 -78.33 15.36 -12.55
CA GLU A 1015 -78.88 14.63 -13.71
C GLU A 1015 -79.66 13.37 -13.33
N VAL A 1016 -79.15 12.56 -12.40
CA VAL A 1016 -79.79 11.30 -11.98
C VAL A 1016 -80.99 11.55 -11.07
N VAL A 1017 -80.94 12.58 -10.21
CA VAL A 1017 -82.11 12.98 -9.40
C VAL A 1017 -83.22 13.52 -10.29
N ASN A 1018 -82.90 14.43 -11.23
CA ASN A 1018 -83.91 15.02 -12.12
C ASN A 1018 -84.50 13.99 -13.07
N SER A 1019 -83.70 13.09 -13.66
CA SER A 1019 -84.21 11.96 -14.45
C SER A 1019 -85.15 11.03 -13.67
N LYS A 1020 -84.99 10.91 -12.35
CA LYS A 1020 -85.91 10.14 -11.49
C LYS A 1020 -87.14 10.95 -11.07
N ILE A 1021 -87.08 12.27 -11.10
CA ILE A 1021 -88.24 13.16 -10.97
C ILE A 1021 -89.05 13.12 -12.26
N ASP A 1022 -88.42 13.09 -13.43
CA ASP A 1022 -89.08 12.88 -14.73
C ASP A 1022 -89.85 11.55 -14.73
N ASP A 1023 -89.18 10.42 -14.41
CA ASP A 1023 -89.80 9.09 -14.27
C ASP A 1023 -91.03 9.09 -13.33
N LEU A 1024 -91.04 9.93 -12.29
CA LEU A 1024 -92.14 10.02 -11.32
C LEU A 1024 -93.25 10.97 -11.77
N VAL A 1025 -92.93 12.11 -12.37
CA VAL A 1025 -93.91 13.11 -12.83
C VAL A 1025 -94.57 12.68 -14.14
N GLU A 1026 -93.93 11.84 -14.97
CA GLU A 1026 -94.59 11.17 -16.10
C GLU A 1026 -95.70 10.20 -15.65
N THR A 1027 -95.71 9.74 -14.38
CA THR A 1027 -96.83 8.92 -13.83
C THR A 1027 -98.02 9.73 -13.32
N ALA A 1028 -98.06 11.05 -13.54
CA ALA A 1028 -99.14 11.94 -13.08
C ALA A 1028 -100.43 11.82 -13.91
N GLU A 1029 -101.27 10.82 -13.61
CA GLU A 1029 -102.60 10.64 -14.22
C GLU A 1029 -103.63 11.68 -13.68
N TYR A 1030 -103.66 12.88 -14.27
CA TYR A 1030 -104.63 13.93 -13.92
C TYR A 1030 -105.96 13.83 -14.70
N GLU A 1031 -107.06 13.51 -14.01
CA GLU A 1031 -108.42 13.71 -14.53
C GLU A 1031 -108.82 15.21 -14.54
N TRP A 1032 -108.33 15.98 -15.51
CA TRP A 1032 -108.63 17.42 -15.66
C TRP A 1032 -110.13 17.79 -15.77
N MET A 1033 -111.00 16.80 -15.98
CA MET A 1033 -112.46 16.93 -16.06
C MET A 1033 -113.20 16.13 -14.98
N ALA A 1034 -112.54 15.78 -13.86
CA ALA A 1034 -113.09 14.95 -12.79
C ALA A 1034 -114.49 15.43 -12.29
N PRO A 1035 -115.47 14.52 -12.10
CA PRO A 1035 -116.82 14.88 -11.69
C PRO A 1035 -116.98 15.17 -10.18
N VAL A 1036 -115.98 14.83 -9.36
CA VAL A 1036 -115.98 14.95 -7.90
C VAL A 1036 -114.64 15.54 -7.44
N PRO A 1037 -114.59 16.45 -6.46
CA PRO A 1037 -113.33 16.96 -5.91
C PRO A 1037 -112.56 15.86 -5.14
N PRO A 1038 -111.22 15.77 -5.28
CA PRO A 1038 -110.44 14.67 -4.69
C PRO A 1038 -110.28 14.79 -3.17
N SER A 1039 -110.49 13.67 -2.46
CA SER A 1039 -110.39 13.60 -0.99
C SER A 1039 -108.94 13.56 -0.48
N GLU A 1040 -108.00 13.09 -1.28
CA GLU A 1040 -106.58 12.86 -0.93
C GLU A 1040 -105.66 13.46 -2.02
N PRO A 1041 -104.39 13.79 -1.73
CA PRO A 1041 -103.42 14.19 -2.74
C PRO A 1041 -102.99 13.01 -3.61
N SER A 1042 -102.57 13.29 -4.84
CA SER A 1042 -102.26 12.30 -5.88
C SER A 1042 -101.14 11.32 -5.50
N ASN A 1043 -101.28 10.05 -5.89
CA ASN A 1043 -100.32 8.99 -5.56
C ASN A 1043 -98.88 9.30 -6.02
N TYR A 1044 -98.72 9.93 -7.20
CA TYR A 1044 -97.40 10.32 -7.69
C TYR A 1044 -96.77 11.40 -6.79
N MET A 1045 -97.56 12.36 -6.29
CA MET A 1045 -97.10 13.42 -5.40
C MET A 1045 -96.71 12.87 -4.02
N GLN A 1046 -97.51 11.96 -3.44
CA GLN A 1046 -97.15 11.24 -2.22
C GLN A 1046 -95.87 10.40 -2.40
N THR A 1047 -95.64 9.86 -3.60
CA THR A 1047 -94.43 9.11 -3.93
C THR A 1047 -93.24 10.04 -4.12
N LEU A 1048 -93.42 11.21 -4.73
CA LEU A 1048 -92.39 12.23 -4.96
C LEU A 1048 -91.88 12.85 -3.65
N THR A 1049 -92.75 13.30 -2.74
CA THR A 1049 -92.31 13.85 -1.44
C THR A 1049 -91.62 12.78 -0.59
N ARG A 1050 -92.10 11.52 -0.66
CA ARG A 1050 -91.46 10.38 0.01
C ARG A 1050 -90.12 10.01 -0.63
N PHE A 1051 -89.98 10.11 -1.94
CA PHE A 1051 -88.74 9.89 -2.69
C PHE A 1051 -87.69 10.93 -2.33
N LEU A 1052 -88.04 12.23 -2.38
CA LEU A 1052 -87.19 13.33 -1.95
C LEU A 1052 -86.77 13.16 -0.48
N SER A 1053 -87.72 12.94 0.43
CA SER A 1053 -87.44 12.70 1.85
C SER A 1053 -86.51 11.49 2.06
N ASN A 1054 -86.73 10.37 1.37
CA ASN A 1054 -85.88 9.19 1.48
C ASN A 1054 -84.46 9.45 0.94
N ILE A 1055 -84.32 10.09 -0.22
CA ILE A 1055 -83.01 10.42 -0.80
C ILE A 1055 -82.19 11.29 0.15
N MET A 1056 -82.82 12.31 0.72
CA MET A 1056 -82.16 13.33 1.52
C MET A 1056 -81.78 12.81 2.91
N ASN A 1057 -82.62 11.95 3.50
CA ASN A 1057 -82.38 11.35 4.81
C ASN A 1057 -81.57 10.03 4.78
N SER A 1058 -81.40 9.38 3.63
CA SER A 1058 -80.64 8.11 3.53
C SER A 1058 -79.47 8.15 2.56
N THR A 1059 -79.67 8.49 1.27
CA THR A 1059 -78.58 8.40 0.26
C THR A 1059 -77.66 9.62 0.25
N LEU A 1060 -78.15 10.81 0.57
CA LEU A 1060 -77.33 12.05 0.60
C LEU A 1060 -76.81 12.38 2.00
N LEU A 1061 -76.96 11.49 2.98
CA LEU A 1061 -76.61 11.75 4.38
C LEU A 1061 -75.12 12.13 4.54
N GLY A 1062 -74.22 11.53 3.75
CA GLY A 1062 -72.78 11.81 3.78
C GLY A 1062 -72.30 13.11 3.12
N LEU A 1063 -73.15 13.84 2.38
CA LEU A 1063 -72.74 15.10 1.72
C LEU A 1063 -72.72 16.31 2.68
N PRO A 1064 -72.04 17.42 2.30
CA PRO A 1064 -72.19 18.72 2.94
C PRO A 1064 -73.63 19.26 2.91
N THR A 1065 -73.96 20.17 3.83
CA THR A 1065 -75.27 20.82 3.94
C THR A 1065 -75.59 21.68 2.72
N GLU A 1066 -74.59 22.40 2.22
CA GLU A 1066 -74.69 23.36 1.11
C GLU A 1066 -75.04 22.65 -0.19
N ILE A 1067 -74.38 21.51 -0.46
CA ILE A 1067 -74.65 20.67 -1.63
C ILE A 1067 -76.04 20.03 -1.53
N LYS A 1068 -76.47 19.62 -0.33
CA LYS A 1068 -77.84 19.12 -0.08
C LYS A 1068 -78.91 20.16 -0.31
N GLU A 1069 -78.70 21.40 0.11
CA GLU A 1069 -79.62 22.52 -0.15
C GLU A 1069 -79.70 22.85 -1.64
N LEU A 1070 -78.57 22.82 -2.36
CA LEU A 1070 -78.54 23.00 -3.81
C LEU A 1070 -79.26 21.86 -4.58
N ILE A 1071 -79.06 20.60 -4.17
CA ILE A 1071 -79.79 19.46 -4.76
C ILE A 1071 -81.30 19.59 -4.49
N TYR A 1072 -81.72 19.97 -3.29
CA TYR A 1072 -83.12 20.27 -3.00
C TYR A 1072 -83.66 21.41 -3.88
N PHE A 1073 -82.89 22.49 -4.05
CA PHE A 1073 -83.27 23.66 -4.83
C PHE A 1073 -83.52 23.29 -6.30
N ASP A 1074 -82.58 22.58 -6.92
CA ASP A 1074 -82.66 22.16 -8.33
C ASP A 1074 -83.78 21.13 -8.54
N ALA A 1075 -83.84 20.09 -7.69
CA ALA A 1075 -84.89 19.07 -7.73
C ALA A 1075 -86.30 19.65 -7.59
N LEU A 1076 -86.51 20.60 -6.66
CA LEU A 1076 -87.80 21.26 -6.48
C LEU A 1076 -88.11 22.25 -7.62
N SER A 1077 -87.11 22.93 -8.19
CA SER A 1077 -87.29 23.77 -9.38
C SER A 1077 -87.70 22.94 -10.60
N HIS A 1078 -87.00 21.82 -10.83
CA HIS A 1078 -87.29 20.90 -11.93
C HIS A 1078 -88.67 20.26 -11.77
N ALA A 1079 -89.01 19.78 -10.58
CA ALA A 1079 -90.34 19.28 -10.27
C ALA A 1079 -91.43 20.36 -10.48
N ALA A 1080 -91.21 21.60 -9.99
CA ALA A 1080 -92.17 22.70 -10.17
C ALA A 1080 -92.38 23.05 -11.64
N ASN A 1081 -91.31 23.10 -12.45
CA ASN A 1081 -91.38 23.33 -13.89
C ASN A 1081 -92.13 22.21 -14.62
N MET A 1082 -91.87 20.95 -14.28
CA MET A 1082 -92.58 19.80 -14.85
C MET A 1082 -94.07 19.79 -14.46
N ILE A 1083 -94.41 20.17 -13.23
CA ILE A 1083 -95.81 20.33 -12.78
C ILE A 1083 -96.49 21.54 -13.47
N LEU A 1084 -95.76 22.64 -13.71
CA LEU A 1084 -96.25 23.78 -14.50
C LEU A 1084 -96.50 23.43 -15.97
N ALA A 1085 -95.76 22.46 -16.54
CA ALA A 1085 -95.97 21.98 -17.89
C ALA A 1085 -97.22 21.08 -18.05
N GLN A 1086 -97.63 20.37 -16.99
CA GLN A 1086 -98.76 19.41 -17.01
C GLN A 1086 -100.07 19.99 -17.57
N PRO A 1087 -100.58 21.17 -17.14
CA PRO A 1087 -101.79 21.76 -17.71
C PRO A 1087 -101.56 22.41 -19.08
N LEU A 1088 -100.30 22.71 -19.45
CA LEU A 1088 -99.94 23.32 -20.74
C LEU A 1088 -99.91 22.31 -21.90
N PHE A 1089 -99.73 21.01 -21.63
CA PHE A 1089 -99.67 19.96 -22.65
C PHE A 1089 -100.82 20.03 -23.70
N PRO A 1090 -100.55 19.77 -24.99
CA PRO A 1090 -101.50 19.98 -26.08
C PRO A 1090 -102.69 18.99 -26.08
N GLU A 1091 -102.58 17.91 -25.32
CA GLU A 1091 -103.68 16.94 -25.11
C GLU A 1091 -104.76 17.49 -24.17
N VAL A 1092 -104.34 18.31 -23.18
CA VAL A 1092 -105.23 18.97 -22.22
C VAL A 1092 -105.92 20.15 -22.90
N LYS A 1093 -107.12 19.92 -23.42
CA LYS A 1093 -107.93 20.92 -24.15
C LYS A 1093 -108.86 21.73 -23.25
N LYS A 1094 -109.28 21.18 -22.11
CA LYS A 1094 -110.19 21.81 -21.13
C LYS A 1094 -109.89 21.30 -19.73
N ILE A 1095 -110.01 22.20 -18.75
CA ILE A 1095 -109.83 21.95 -17.33
C ILE A 1095 -111.10 22.43 -16.60
N ASN A 1096 -111.63 21.63 -15.68
CA ASN A 1096 -112.77 22.01 -14.84
C ASN A 1096 -112.30 22.41 -13.40
N PRO A 1097 -113.17 23.00 -12.56
CA PRO A 1097 -112.78 23.48 -11.24
C PRO A 1097 -112.33 22.36 -10.28
N ASN A 1098 -112.78 21.12 -10.49
CA ASN A 1098 -112.34 19.96 -9.70
C ASN A 1098 -110.91 19.53 -10.07
N GLY A 1099 -110.54 19.62 -11.36
CA GLY A 1099 -109.17 19.41 -11.84
C GLY A 1099 -108.21 20.49 -11.34
N VAL A 1100 -108.64 21.76 -11.31
CA VAL A 1100 -107.89 22.84 -10.63
C VAL A 1100 -107.75 22.54 -9.14
N ALA A 1101 -108.80 22.08 -8.46
CA ALA A 1101 -108.76 21.71 -7.05
C ALA A 1101 -107.85 20.49 -6.77
N ALA A 1102 -107.70 19.56 -7.71
CA ALA A 1102 -106.74 18.45 -7.62
C ALA A 1102 -105.31 18.97 -7.63
N LEU A 1103 -104.93 19.72 -8.67
CA LEU A 1103 -103.60 20.33 -8.79
C LEU A 1103 -103.29 21.23 -7.60
N ALA A 1104 -104.25 22.06 -7.16
CA ALA A 1104 -104.07 22.94 -6.01
C ALA A 1104 -103.79 22.18 -4.71
N LYS A 1105 -104.41 21.02 -4.51
CA LYS A 1105 -104.21 20.16 -3.34
C LYS A 1105 -102.84 19.48 -3.35
N ASP A 1106 -102.36 19.08 -4.52
CA ASP A 1106 -101.01 18.53 -4.71
C ASP A 1106 -99.93 19.60 -4.51
N VAL A 1107 -100.16 20.82 -5.00
CA VAL A 1107 -99.27 21.98 -4.79
C VAL A 1107 -99.27 22.45 -3.33
N GLN A 1108 -100.42 22.41 -2.64
CA GLN A 1108 -100.48 22.64 -1.20
C GLN A 1108 -99.70 21.58 -0.44
N TYR A 1109 -99.87 20.30 -0.76
CA TYR A 1109 -99.16 19.20 -0.10
C TYR A 1109 -97.64 19.26 -0.33
N LEU A 1110 -97.20 19.64 -1.54
CA LEU A 1110 -95.79 19.92 -1.83
C LEU A 1110 -95.25 21.14 -1.05
N THR A 1111 -96.08 22.18 -0.88
CA THR A 1111 -95.73 23.36 -0.06
C THR A 1111 -95.58 23.01 1.41
N GLU A 1112 -96.53 22.25 1.98
CA GLU A 1112 -96.48 21.79 3.38
C GLU A 1112 -95.28 20.87 3.62
N PHE A 1113 -94.90 20.06 2.62
CA PHE A 1113 -93.64 19.31 2.65
C PHE A 1113 -92.41 20.22 2.66
N VAL A 1114 -92.31 21.22 1.77
CA VAL A 1114 -91.15 22.14 1.74
C VAL A 1114 -91.04 23.00 3.00
N ASP A 1115 -92.16 23.49 3.54
CA ASP A 1115 -92.18 24.20 4.83
C ASP A 1115 -91.70 23.30 5.99
N SER A 1116 -91.94 21.98 5.92
CA SER A 1116 -91.43 21.01 6.91
C SER A 1116 -89.91 20.79 6.86
N LEU A 1117 -89.24 21.18 5.77
CA LEU A 1117 -87.79 21.10 5.62
C LEU A 1117 -87.04 22.27 6.29
N GLY A 1118 -87.74 23.37 6.60
CA GLY A 1118 -87.18 24.50 7.36
C GLY A 1118 -86.20 25.41 6.62
N VAL A 1119 -85.93 25.21 5.32
CA VAL A 1119 -85.01 26.03 4.51
C VAL A 1119 -85.80 27.09 3.73
N PRO A 1120 -85.69 28.40 4.04
CA PRO A 1120 -86.55 29.43 3.43
C PRO A 1120 -86.42 29.57 1.91
N ILE A 1121 -85.22 29.34 1.38
CA ILE A 1121 -84.91 29.54 -0.05
C ILE A 1121 -85.71 28.59 -0.94
N LEU A 1122 -85.97 27.37 -0.48
CA LEU A 1122 -86.73 26.36 -1.22
C LEU A 1122 -88.20 26.76 -1.48
N ARG A 1123 -88.73 27.69 -0.67
CA ARG A 1123 -90.10 28.20 -0.82
C ARG A 1123 -90.26 29.08 -2.05
N GLU A 1124 -89.24 29.89 -2.39
CA GLU A 1124 -89.30 30.80 -3.56
C GLU A 1124 -89.48 30.04 -4.88
N ASN A 1125 -88.98 28.80 -4.96
CA ASN A 1125 -89.12 27.94 -6.15
C ASN A 1125 -90.57 27.47 -6.37
N LEU A 1126 -91.41 27.51 -5.33
CA LEU A 1126 -92.84 27.18 -5.44
C LEU A 1126 -93.72 28.41 -5.65
N ASP A 1127 -93.20 29.64 -5.60
CA ASP A 1127 -94.00 30.86 -5.74
C ASP A 1127 -94.69 30.95 -7.11
N GLU A 1128 -94.01 30.59 -8.21
CA GLU A 1128 -94.63 30.60 -9.54
C GLU A 1128 -95.73 29.52 -9.65
N LEU A 1129 -95.49 28.33 -9.11
CA LEU A 1129 -96.46 27.24 -9.09
C LEU A 1129 -97.70 27.59 -8.24
N GLN A 1130 -97.50 28.19 -7.06
CA GLN A 1130 -98.58 28.70 -6.22
C GLN A 1130 -99.36 29.84 -6.89
N GLN A 1131 -98.68 30.84 -7.44
CA GLN A 1131 -99.36 31.98 -8.10
C GLN A 1131 -100.09 31.53 -9.37
N THR A 1132 -99.57 30.52 -10.09
CA THR A 1132 -100.26 29.91 -11.23
C THR A 1132 -101.51 29.17 -10.78
N VAL A 1133 -101.46 28.38 -9.71
CA VAL A 1133 -102.66 27.76 -9.12
C VAL A 1133 -103.67 28.80 -8.64
N GLN A 1134 -103.22 29.87 -7.97
CA GLN A 1134 -104.08 30.97 -7.51
C GLN A 1134 -104.71 31.76 -8.66
N LEU A 1135 -104.06 31.81 -9.83
CA LEU A 1135 -104.63 32.35 -11.07
C LEU A 1135 -105.69 31.38 -11.64
N MET A 1136 -105.42 30.08 -11.65
CA MET A 1136 -106.37 29.06 -12.10
C MET A 1136 -107.61 28.95 -11.20
N GLN A 1137 -107.50 29.34 -9.92
CA GLN A 1137 -108.60 29.40 -8.95
C GLN A 1137 -109.34 30.75 -8.93
N ALA A 1138 -108.88 31.77 -9.66
CA ALA A 1138 -109.46 33.10 -9.59
C ALA A 1138 -110.88 33.15 -10.20
N GLU A 1139 -111.85 33.67 -9.45
CA GLU A 1139 -113.20 33.96 -9.97
C GLU A 1139 -113.20 35.10 -11.01
N ASN A 1140 -112.15 35.92 -11.02
CA ASN A 1140 -111.98 37.09 -11.87
C ASN A 1140 -110.64 37.03 -12.63
N THR A 1141 -110.65 36.41 -13.80
CA THR A 1141 -109.45 36.15 -14.61
C THR A 1141 -108.91 37.40 -15.31
N ASP A 1142 -109.71 38.47 -15.42
CA ASP A 1142 -109.29 39.76 -15.99
C ASP A 1142 -108.18 40.45 -15.16
N GLU A 1143 -108.04 40.11 -13.88
CA GLU A 1143 -107.01 40.69 -12.99
C GLU A 1143 -105.57 40.35 -13.39
N PHE A 1144 -105.37 39.36 -14.26
CA PHE A 1144 -104.06 39.04 -14.83
C PHE A 1144 -103.65 39.97 -15.99
N TYR A 1145 -104.62 40.58 -16.67
CA TYR A 1145 -104.35 41.50 -17.79
C TYR A 1145 -104.09 42.94 -17.32
N ASP A 1146 -104.49 43.31 -16.09
CA ASP A 1146 -104.02 44.55 -15.44
C ASP A 1146 -102.59 44.38 -14.93
N ILE A 1147 -101.66 45.14 -15.50
CA ILE A 1147 -100.23 45.15 -15.13
C ILE A 1147 -100.04 45.48 -13.64
N ALA A 1148 -100.86 46.36 -13.05
CA ALA A 1148 -100.71 46.77 -11.66
C ALA A 1148 -101.15 45.66 -10.68
N THR A 1149 -102.27 45.00 -10.95
CA THR A 1149 -102.78 43.88 -10.13
C THR A 1149 -101.98 42.61 -10.37
N ARG A 1150 -101.60 42.30 -11.62
CA ARG A 1150 -100.72 41.17 -11.96
C ARG A 1150 -99.39 41.27 -11.21
N ASN A 1151 -98.67 42.40 -11.28
CA ASN A 1151 -97.39 42.54 -10.57
C ASN A 1151 -97.52 42.45 -9.03
N LYS A 1152 -98.73 42.56 -8.49
CA LYS A 1152 -99.03 42.48 -7.04
C LYS A 1152 -99.53 41.11 -6.57
N LYS A 1153 -100.18 40.32 -7.42
CA LYS A 1153 -100.76 38.99 -7.09
C LYS A 1153 -100.11 37.82 -7.82
N TYR A 1154 -99.69 38.03 -9.07
CA TYR A 1154 -99.27 37.02 -10.04
C TYR A 1154 -97.93 37.40 -10.69
N GLY A 1155 -97.07 38.09 -9.94
CA GLY A 1155 -95.83 38.69 -10.43
C GLY A 1155 -94.72 37.69 -10.77
N ARG A 1156 -94.84 36.42 -10.35
CA ARG A 1156 -93.94 35.33 -10.74
C ARG A 1156 -94.44 34.50 -11.92
N VAL A 1157 -95.73 34.57 -12.28
CA VAL A 1157 -96.31 33.77 -13.36
C VAL A 1157 -95.86 34.28 -14.72
N ASP A 1158 -95.32 33.41 -15.58
CA ASP A 1158 -94.92 33.76 -16.94
C ASP A 1158 -96.04 34.44 -17.78
N ALA A 1159 -95.62 35.42 -18.58
CA ALA A 1159 -96.49 36.21 -19.45
C ALA A 1159 -97.03 35.46 -20.67
N LEU A 1160 -96.37 34.38 -21.11
CA LEU A 1160 -96.79 33.60 -22.27
C LEU A 1160 -97.70 32.44 -21.86
N ASN A 1161 -97.37 31.75 -20.77
CA ASN A 1161 -98.13 30.61 -20.25
C ASN A 1161 -99.46 31.02 -19.61
N GLY A 1162 -99.52 32.13 -18.87
CA GLY A 1162 -100.73 32.58 -18.17
C GLY A 1162 -101.99 32.66 -19.05
N PRO A 1163 -101.97 33.35 -20.21
CA PRO A 1163 -103.12 33.43 -21.11
C PRO A 1163 -103.55 32.07 -21.69
N ILE A 1164 -102.60 31.18 -21.98
CA ILE A 1164 -102.85 29.83 -22.51
C ILE A 1164 -103.57 28.96 -21.47
N LEU A 1165 -103.19 29.09 -20.19
CA LEU A 1165 -103.89 28.42 -19.08
C LEU A 1165 -105.32 28.95 -18.93
N LEU A 1166 -105.52 30.26 -19.01
CA LEU A 1166 -106.84 30.89 -18.91
C LEU A 1166 -107.80 30.44 -20.04
N GLU A 1167 -107.31 30.23 -21.27
CA GLU A 1167 -108.14 29.70 -22.37
C GLU A 1167 -108.62 28.25 -22.12
N LYS A 1168 -107.84 27.44 -21.39
CA LYS A 1168 -108.19 26.05 -21.08
C LYS A 1168 -109.19 25.89 -19.93
N ILE A 1169 -109.36 26.90 -19.06
CA ILE A 1169 -110.23 26.81 -17.88
C ILE A 1169 -111.71 26.90 -18.26
N THR A 1170 -112.55 26.10 -17.62
CA THR A 1170 -114.00 26.11 -17.81
C THR A 1170 -114.75 26.21 -16.48
N HIS A 1171 -115.44 27.33 -16.26
CA HIS A 1171 -116.21 27.60 -15.03
C HIS A 1171 -117.55 26.83 -14.92
N THR A 1172 -117.80 25.83 -15.76
CA THR A 1172 -119.07 25.07 -15.77
C THR A 1172 -118.84 23.58 -15.52
N LEU A 1173 -119.30 23.09 -14.36
CA LEU A 1173 -119.40 21.67 -14.05
C LEU A 1173 -120.42 20.99 -14.97
N GLN A 1174 -119.94 20.29 -16.00
CA GLN A 1174 -120.82 19.47 -16.85
C GLN A 1174 -121.26 18.22 -16.08
N SER A 1175 -122.53 18.20 -15.67
CA SER A 1175 -123.17 17.01 -15.12
C SER A 1175 -123.19 15.86 -16.15
N PRO A 1176 -122.94 14.60 -15.76
CA PRO A 1176 -122.77 13.50 -16.71
C PRO A 1176 -124.06 13.19 -17.49
N THR A 1177 -124.05 13.48 -18.78
CA THR A 1177 -125.13 13.12 -19.71
C THR A 1177 -125.21 11.59 -19.85
N LYS A 1178 -126.38 11.02 -19.58
CA LYS A 1178 -126.65 9.58 -19.73
C LYS A 1178 -126.67 9.15 -21.20
N ALA A 1179 -126.37 7.87 -21.40
CA ALA A 1179 -126.37 7.12 -22.67
C ALA A 1179 -125.14 7.43 -23.57
N ASP A 1180 -124.60 6.48 -24.33
CA ASP A 1180 -125.19 5.18 -24.72
C ASP A 1180 -124.52 3.91 -24.19
N LYS A 1181 -125.34 2.86 -23.99
CA LYS A 1181 -124.90 1.47 -23.80
C LYS A 1181 -125.09 0.68 -25.11
N PHE A 1182 -124.23 0.83 -26.12
CA PHE A 1182 -124.25 -0.08 -27.27
C PHE A 1182 -122.94 -0.16 -28.09
N SER A 1183 -121.88 -0.78 -27.53
CA SER A 1183 -120.77 -1.32 -28.32
C SER A 1183 -120.01 -2.43 -27.59
N THR A 1184 -120.63 -3.61 -27.47
CA THR A 1184 -119.94 -4.84 -27.03
C THR A 1184 -119.09 -5.42 -28.16
N LEU A 1185 -117.97 -6.09 -27.79
CA LEU A 1185 -117.21 -7.08 -28.57
C LEU A 1185 -116.35 -6.59 -29.76
N SER A 1186 -115.02 -6.65 -29.58
CA SER A 1186 -114.10 -7.27 -30.55
C SER A 1186 -112.74 -7.56 -29.88
N SER A 1187 -112.09 -8.69 -30.22
CA SER A 1187 -110.65 -9.06 -30.01
C SER A 1187 -109.92 -8.66 -28.71
N ARG A 1188 -109.14 -9.49 -27.99
CA ARG A 1188 -108.58 -10.85 -28.15
C ARG A 1188 -107.87 -11.16 -29.48
N PHE A 1189 -106.55 -11.38 -29.39
CA PHE A 1189 -105.57 -11.66 -30.45
C PHE A 1189 -105.19 -10.49 -31.38
N GLY A 1190 -103.91 -10.09 -31.30
CA GLY A 1190 -103.21 -9.18 -32.21
C GLY A 1190 -101.70 -9.29 -31.96
N LYS A 1191 -100.89 -9.51 -33.00
CA LYS A 1191 -99.43 -9.74 -32.87
C LYS A 1191 -98.65 -8.43 -32.78
N ARG A 1192 -97.43 -8.55 -32.22
CA ARG A 1192 -96.23 -7.72 -32.48
C ARG A 1192 -96.31 -6.84 -33.75
N THR A 1193 -95.87 -5.60 -33.60
CA THR A 1193 -94.56 -5.18 -34.12
C THR A 1193 -93.75 -4.64 -32.96
#